data_AF-D1PUB3-F1
#
_entry.id   AF-D1PUB3-F1
#
_cell.length_a   1.000
_cell.length_b   1.000
_cell.length_c   1.000
_cell.angle_alpha   90.00
_cell.angle_beta   90.00
_cell.angle_gamma   90.00
#
_symmetry.space_group_name_H-M   'P 1'
#
loop_
_entity.id
_entity.type
_entity.pdbx_description
1 polymer ?
#
loop_
_entity_poly.entity_id
_entity_poly.type
_entity_poly.pdbx_seq_one_letter_code
_entity_poly.pdbx_strand_id
1 'polypeptide(L)'
;MNLIFNVDYQTRFGEDIVLNLSHGGSVKKYRMSTVDGTRWSHQCLMPDNCGVVDYYYSVEYTGSLERHEWTTVTHRLELSAERAKNYTIYDHWVDIPEDAYLYSSAFTDCVNRRNRTGLQPSTFGKTVRLVVRAPQLRAGERLLLVGQGDALGNWSPTRAKNMVEHNFNEWIIDLDAASLGTRGFDFKFLALNEKDDEEPMWETGLNRTIELPLMQEGEAVVYHLDQAFFSICNTKLAGTLVPVFSLRSKTSFGVGDFGDLRKMVDYVEKSGQRVLQILPINDTTITHTWTDCYPYSCISVFALHPQYADLNQLPQLKDGKQRNDYAALREQLNQLPQIDYERVNKAKTNYLQLLFEQEGKAMMSTQAFKDFFAENEQWLVPYAQYSMLRDSYGTANFSQWPDHNTWNEADRKALSNPRTKVYKEVAFWYFVQYILSSQLKEVHDYARRRHVILKGDIPIGVNRYGCDVWMEPKYFNLNGQAGAPPDDFSVNGQNWGFPTYNWEEMLKDGCLWWVRRFQNMAKFFDAYRIDHVLGFFRIWQIPSHAVHGLLGHFQPALGMTREEIEGYGLPFNEQHFCEPFITDWILDRMFGERAGEVKEKYLNHAHDDVWVMKPEFDTQKKVEKAFEKETVQDELNLRDGLYALISNVLFVRDADKDGEFHPRISAQFNFTYEALYDKDKAAFNRLYNDYFYRRNNQFWYREAMKKLPRLVEATRMLVCAEDLGMVPDCVPWVMHELKILSLEIQSMPKDPHVRFGHLSANPYRSVCTFSTHDMATLRQWWDENYERTQDYYNSMLYHGGPAPHPLPGWLAQDVVSRQLTSPSMLCVLSLQDWLAMSERLRLDNADAERINIPANPRHYWRYRMHLNIEDLMADEEWMNSVKELVAQSGRGF
;
A
#
# COMPACT_ATOMS: atom_id res chain seq x y z
N MET A 1 17.24 -22.81 -32.86
CA MET A 1 15.85 -22.56 -33.28
C MET A 1 15.71 -21.15 -33.81
N ASN A 2 14.84 -20.95 -34.81
CA ASN A 2 14.55 -19.65 -35.40
C ASN A 2 13.17 -19.16 -34.93
N LEU A 3 13.10 -17.96 -34.35
CA LEU A 3 11.84 -17.36 -33.91
C LEU A 3 11.56 -16.10 -34.73
N ILE A 4 10.38 -16.00 -35.32
CA ILE A 4 9.91 -14.86 -36.11
C ILE A 4 8.73 -14.24 -35.37
N PHE A 5 8.96 -13.10 -34.73
CA PHE A 5 7.91 -12.35 -34.03
C PHE A 5 7.21 -11.40 -34.99
N ASN A 6 5.89 -11.34 -34.95
CA ASN A 6 5.06 -10.41 -35.69
C ASN A 6 4.07 -9.77 -34.73
N VAL A 7 3.99 -8.43 -34.72
CA VAL A 7 3.04 -7.68 -33.90
C VAL A 7 2.43 -6.56 -34.73
N ASP A 8 1.12 -6.40 -34.64
CA ASP A 8 0.39 -5.30 -35.28
C ASP A 8 0.30 -4.13 -34.28
N TYR A 9 0.91 -2.99 -34.60
CA TYR A 9 0.95 -1.79 -33.78
C TYR A 9 1.20 -0.52 -34.59
N GLN A 10 0.40 0.52 -34.37
CA GLN A 10 0.51 1.79 -35.06
C GLN A 10 1.39 2.79 -34.28
N THR A 11 2.56 3.13 -34.84
CA THR A 11 3.48 4.11 -34.23
C THR A 11 3.25 5.55 -34.71
N ARG A 12 3.79 6.52 -33.96
CA ARG A 12 3.93 7.91 -34.41
C ARG A 12 5.27 8.11 -35.12
N PHE A 13 5.40 9.21 -35.86
CA PHE A 13 6.63 9.51 -36.57
C PHE A 13 7.84 9.59 -35.61
N GLY A 14 8.87 8.78 -35.88
CA GLY A 14 10.10 8.69 -35.09
C GLY A 14 10.10 7.66 -33.96
N GLU A 15 9.00 6.92 -33.77
CA GLU A 15 8.90 5.83 -32.81
C GLU A 15 9.21 4.47 -33.45
N ASP A 16 9.99 3.65 -32.75
CA ASP A 16 10.32 2.27 -33.12
C ASP A 16 9.73 1.27 -32.12
N ILE A 17 9.26 0.11 -32.59
CA ILE A 17 8.93 -1.03 -31.73
C ILE A 17 10.19 -1.83 -31.39
N VAL A 18 10.33 -2.16 -30.11
CA VAL A 18 11.43 -2.95 -29.56
C VAL A 18 10.86 -4.18 -28.86
N LEU A 19 11.33 -5.36 -29.28
CA LEU A 19 11.09 -6.63 -28.63
C LEU A 19 12.11 -6.80 -27.48
N ASN A 20 11.62 -6.99 -26.26
CA ASN A 20 12.41 -7.24 -25.07
C ASN A 20 12.28 -8.71 -24.68
N LEU A 21 13.29 -9.51 -24.99
CA LEU A 21 13.27 -10.95 -24.79
C LEU A 21 14.09 -11.30 -23.54
N SER A 22 13.44 -11.92 -22.55
CA SER A 22 14.05 -12.39 -21.32
C SER A 22 14.48 -13.85 -21.46
N HIS A 23 15.79 -14.10 -21.35
CA HIS A 23 16.34 -15.44 -21.31
C HIS A 23 17.51 -15.51 -20.32
N GLY A 24 17.45 -16.47 -19.39
CA GLY A 24 18.49 -16.66 -18.37
C GLY A 24 18.67 -15.48 -17.41
N GLY A 25 17.60 -14.70 -17.17
CA GLY A 25 17.62 -13.53 -16.27
C GLY A 25 18.16 -12.24 -16.90
N SER A 26 18.56 -12.27 -18.19
CA SER A 26 18.95 -11.08 -18.94
C SER A 26 17.90 -10.73 -19.98
N VAL A 27 17.58 -9.44 -20.10
CA VAL A 27 16.68 -8.92 -21.13
C VAL A 27 17.51 -8.44 -22.32
N LYS A 28 17.28 -9.03 -23.49
CA LYS A 28 17.88 -8.59 -24.75
C LYS A 28 16.87 -7.78 -25.55
N LYS A 29 17.29 -6.62 -26.02
CA LYS A 29 16.47 -5.70 -26.82
C LYS A 29 16.73 -5.89 -28.31
N TYR A 30 15.65 -6.01 -29.08
CA TYR A 30 15.69 -6.18 -30.52
C TYR A 30 14.77 -5.15 -31.19
N ARG A 31 15.32 -4.23 -31.98
CA ARG A 31 14.52 -3.29 -32.75
C ARG A 31 13.81 -4.04 -33.89
N MET A 32 12.51 -3.85 -34.01
CA MET A 32 11.68 -4.51 -35.01
C MET A 32 11.66 -3.70 -36.31
N SER A 33 11.38 -4.38 -37.42
CA SER A 33 11.30 -3.78 -38.75
C SER A 33 9.84 -3.75 -39.22
N THR A 34 9.46 -2.69 -39.92
CA THR A 34 8.12 -2.54 -40.51
C THR A 34 8.23 -2.05 -41.95
N VAL A 35 7.24 -2.39 -42.79
CA VAL A 35 7.15 -1.91 -44.18
C VAL A 35 6.05 -0.87 -44.37
N ASP A 36 5.08 -0.82 -43.47
CA ASP A 36 3.86 -0.01 -43.58
C ASP A 36 3.56 0.82 -42.33
N GLY A 37 4.40 0.74 -41.29
CA GLY A 37 4.20 1.44 -40.02
C GLY A 37 3.13 0.81 -39.11
N THR A 38 2.55 -0.33 -39.52
CA THR A 38 1.46 -1.00 -38.80
C THR A 38 1.80 -2.43 -38.41
N ARG A 39 2.54 -3.17 -39.24
CA ARG A 39 2.99 -4.53 -38.92
C ARG A 39 4.49 -4.54 -38.70
N TRP A 40 4.90 -5.03 -37.54
CA TRP A 40 6.29 -5.09 -37.13
C TRP A 40 6.74 -6.53 -37.03
N SER A 41 7.96 -6.81 -37.50
CA SER A 41 8.55 -8.14 -37.42
C SER A 41 10.02 -8.12 -37.01
N HIS A 42 10.45 -9.17 -36.32
CA HIS A 42 11.86 -9.40 -36.02
C HIS A 42 12.15 -10.89 -35.97
N GLN A 43 13.30 -11.27 -36.52
CA GLN A 43 13.78 -12.66 -36.51
C GLN A 43 14.95 -12.79 -35.53
N CYS A 44 14.84 -13.70 -34.57
CA CYS A 44 15.92 -14.00 -33.63
C CYS A 44 16.29 -15.49 -33.63
N LEU A 45 17.56 -15.77 -33.37
CA LEU A 45 18.09 -17.12 -33.24
C LEU A 45 18.27 -17.47 -31.76
N MET A 46 17.59 -18.52 -31.32
CA MET A 46 17.69 -19.03 -29.95
C MET A 46 18.42 -20.39 -29.90
N PRO A 47 19.13 -20.69 -28.80
CA PRO A 47 19.70 -22.02 -28.57
C PRO A 47 18.65 -23.13 -28.63
N ASP A 48 19.02 -24.31 -29.11
CA ASP A 48 18.11 -25.46 -29.27
C ASP A 48 17.66 -26.08 -27.92
N ASN A 49 18.24 -25.67 -26.80
CA ASN A 49 17.89 -26.13 -25.45
C ASN A 49 17.07 -25.11 -24.64
N CYS A 50 16.52 -24.09 -25.30
CA CYS A 50 15.64 -23.13 -24.64
C CYS A 50 14.25 -23.75 -24.49
N GLY A 51 13.78 -23.95 -23.25
CA GLY A 51 12.45 -24.52 -22.99
C GLY A 51 11.32 -23.49 -23.02
N VAL A 52 11.55 -22.31 -22.42
CA VAL A 52 10.56 -21.23 -22.30
C VAL A 52 11.24 -19.89 -22.53
N VAL A 53 10.55 -18.97 -23.18
CA VAL A 53 10.97 -17.58 -23.40
C VAL A 53 9.87 -16.64 -22.95
N ASP A 54 10.19 -15.71 -22.06
CA ASP A 54 9.30 -14.63 -21.66
C ASP A 54 9.69 -13.35 -22.40
N TYR A 55 8.74 -12.56 -22.88
CA TYR A 55 9.01 -11.34 -23.66
C TYR A 55 7.89 -10.30 -23.57
N TYR A 56 8.22 -9.06 -23.93
CA TYR A 56 7.26 -7.96 -24.04
C TYR A 56 7.75 -6.93 -25.07
N TYR A 57 6.82 -6.14 -25.59
CA TYR A 57 7.08 -5.07 -26.53
C TYR A 57 7.18 -3.71 -25.82
N SER A 58 8.00 -2.83 -26.37
CA SER A 58 8.10 -1.44 -25.95
C SER A 58 8.26 -0.51 -27.13
N VAL A 59 7.88 0.75 -26.96
CA VAL A 59 8.10 1.80 -27.96
C VAL A 59 9.18 2.75 -27.47
N GLU A 60 10.16 2.98 -28.33
CA GLU A 60 11.26 3.91 -28.06
C GLU A 60 11.24 5.07 -29.07
N TYR A 61 11.47 6.30 -28.58
CA TYR A 61 11.67 7.50 -29.39
C TYR A 61 13.08 8.02 -29.19
N THR A 62 13.88 8.10 -30.27
CA THR A 62 15.29 8.55 -30.20
C THR A 62 16.17 7.79 -29.18
N GLY A 63 15.81 6.55 -28.85
CA GLY A 63 16.51 5.72 -27.85
C GLY A 63 16.04 5.91 -26.40
N SER A 64 15.05 6.77 -26.15
CA SER A 64 14.33 6.87 -24.88
C SER A 64 13.11 5.96 -24.89
N LEU A 65 12.84 5.28 -23.77
CA LEU A 65 11.63 4.50 -23.58
C LEU A 65 10.43 5.44 -23.41
N GLU A 66 9.44 5.34 -24.29
CA GLU A 66 8.21 6.15 -24.22
C GLU A 66 7.07 5.38 -23.54
N ARG A 67 6.94 4.10 -23.88
CA ARG A 67 5.87 3.21 -23.40
C ARG A 67 6.30 1.76 -23.49
N HIS A 68 5.73 0.92 -22.66
CA HIS A 68 5.93 -0.52 -22.69
C HIS A 68 4.61 -1.22 -22.41
N GLU A 69 4.51 -2.47 -22.84
CA GLU A 69 3.43 -3.35 -22.44
C GLU A 69 3.44 -3.62 -20.95
N TRP A 70 2.33 -4.13 -20.46
CA TRP A 70 2.20 -4.55 -19.07
C TRP A 70 3.27 -5.57 -18.68
N THR A 71 4.09 -5.24 -17.67
CA THR A 71 5.27 -6.07 -17.33
C THR A 71 5.04 -7.03 -16.15
N THR A 72 3.94 -6.89 -15.41
CA THR A 72 3.63 -7.81 -14.30
C THR A 72 3.35 -9.23 -14.80
N VAL A 73 2.78 -9.37 -16.00
CA VAL A 73 2.59 -10.65 -16.70
C VAL A 73 2.94 -10.46 -18.17
N THR A 74 4.19 -10.77 -18.50
CA THR A 74 4.73 -10.74 -19.87
C THR A 74 4.18 -11.89 -20.71
N HIS A 75 4.35 -11.80 -22.03
CA HIS A 75 4.07 -12.91 -22.94
C HIS A 75 5.00 -14.08 -22.62
N ARG A 76 4.48 -15.31 -22.74
CA ARG A 76 5.25 -16.54 -22.56
C ARG A 76 5.16 -17.42 -23.80
N LEU A 77 6.31 -17.78 -24.35
CA LEU A 77 6.46 -18.73 -25.43
C LEU A 77 7.08 -20.03 -24.90
N GLU A 78 6.29 -21.10 -24.91
CA GLU A 78 6.81 -22.47 -24.72
C GLU A 78 7.53 -22.92 -26.00
N LEU A 79 8.64 -23.64 -25.91
CA LEU A 79 9.33 -24.21 -27.08
C LEU A 79 9.26 -25.74 -27.06
N SER A 80 8.05 -26.25 -26.84
CA SER A 80 7.77 -27.68 -26.58
C SER A 80 7.45 -28.51 -27.83
N ALA A 81 7.37 -27.94 -29.02
CA ALA A 81 7.14 -28.71 -30.25
C ALA A 81 8.46 -29.35 -30.72
N GLU A 82 8.64 -30.65 -30.49
CA GLU A 82 9.95 -31.33 -30.60
C GLU A 82 10.53 -31.33 -32.02
N ARG A 83 9.66 -31.37 -33.03
CA ARG A 83 10.07 -31.37 -34.44
C ARG A 83 10.26 -29.95 -34.99
N ALA A 84 9.78 -28.92 -34.30
CA ALA A 84 9.80 -27.56 -34.79
C ALA A 84 11.20 -26.93 -34.65
N LYS A 85 11.72 -26.41 -35.77
CA LYS A 85 12.96 -25.63 -35.80
C LYS A 85 12.71 -24.15 -36.05
N ASN A 86 11.56 -23.82 -36.65
CA ASN A 86 11.12 -22.46 -36.93
C ASN A 86 9.78 -22.21 -36.23
N TYR A 87 9.71 -21.15 -35.44
CA TYR A 87 8.48 -20.66 -34.83
C TYR A 87 8.12 -19.32 -35.46
N THR A 88 6.88 -19.20 -35.95
CA THR A 88 6.30 -17.93 -36.39
C THR A 88 5.23 -17.53 -35.39
N ILE A 89 5.46 -16.42 -34.70
CA ILE A 89 4.61 -15.89 -33.64
C ILE A 89 3.80 -14.73 -34.22
N TYR A 90 2.48 -14.84 -34.15
CA TYR A 90 1.54 -13.77 -34.43
C TYR A 90 0.99 -13.25 -33.10
N ASP A 91 1.37 -12.03 -32.76
CA ASP A 91 1.11 -11.40 -31.47
C ASP A 91 0.34 -10.09 -31.60
N HIS A 92 -0.11 -9.57 -30.47
CA HIS A 92 -0.80 -8.28 -30.34
C HIS A 92 -0.25 -7.53 -29.13
N TRP A 93 -0.37 -6.20 -29.18
CA TRP A 93 0.07 -5.36 -28.06
C TRP A 93 -0.82 -5.53 -26.83
N VAL A 94 -0.22 -5.67 -25.65
CA VAL A 94 -0.93 -5.84 -24.38
C VAL A 94 -0.71 -4.66 -23.43
N ASP A 95 -1.73 -3.81 -23.32
CA ASP A 95 -1.85 -2.82 -22.24
C ASP A 95 -2.24 -3.48 -20.90
N ILE A 96 -2.23 -2.71 -19.80
CA ILE A 96 -2.72 -3.18 -18.50
C ILE A 96 -4.23 -3.48 -18.62
N PRO A 97 -4.65 -4.75 -18.50
CA PRO A 97 -6.05 -5.11 -18.75
C PRO A 97 -6.98 -4.56 -17.67
N GLU A 98 -8.26 -4.31 -18.02
CA GLU A 98 -9.26 -3.81 -17.06
C GLU A 98 -9.47 -4.75 -15.87
N ASP A 99 -9.22 -6.04 -16.08
CA ASP A 99 -9.28 -7.10 -15.09
C ASP A 99 -7.90 -7.58 -14.60
N ALA A 100 -6.86 -6.72 -14.70
CA ALA A 100 -5.51 -6.99 -14.18
C ALA A 100 -5.49 -7.48 -12.72
N TYR A 101 -6.47 -7.09 -11.91
CA TYR A 101 -6.63 -7.56 -10.54
C TYR A 101 -6.79 -9.09 -10.45
N LEU A 102 -7.38 -9.76 -11.46
CA LEU A 102 -7.52 -11.22 -11.52
C LEU A 102 -6.19 -11.94 -11.73
N TYR A 103 -5.15 -11.23 -12.14
CA TYR A 103 -3.79 -11.74 -12.23
C TYR A 103 -2.97 -11.49 -10.97
N SER A 104 -3.52 -10.80 -9.96
CA SER A 104 -2.81 -10.60 -8.70
C SER A 104 -2.64 -11.92 -7.92
N SER A 105 -1.69 -11.97 -6.99
CA SER A 105 -1.52 -13.11 -6.07
C SER A 105 -2.75 -13.32 -5.19
N ALA A 106 -3.47 -12.25 -4.84
CA ALA A 106 -4.75 -12.32 -4.14
C ALA A 106 -5.79 -13.19 -4.86
N PHE A 107 -5.80 -13.18 -6.19
CA PHE A 107 -6.71 -14.02 -6.97
C PHE A 107 -6.06 -15.33 -7.42
N THR A 108 -4.93 -15.26 -8.13
CA THR A 108 -4.30 -16.45 -8.75
C THR A 108 -3.63 -17.43 -7.79
N ASP A 109 -3.20 -16.96 -6.62
CA ASP A 109 -2.49 -17.78 -5.63
C ASP A 109 -3.33 -18.02 -4.36
N CYS A 110 -4.44 -17.28 -4.18
CA CYS A 110 -5.34 -17.40 -3.03
C CYS A 110 -6.79 -17.74 -3.41
N VAL A 111 -7.58 -16.80 -3.92
CA VAL A 111 -9.04 -17.01 -4.13
C VAL A 111 -9.35 -18.02 -5.25
N ASN A 112 -8.75 -17.85 -6.42
CA ASN A 112 -8.93 -18.68 -7.62
C ASN A 112 -7.69 -19.56 -7.87
N ARG A 113 -7.05 -20.04 -6.79
CA ARG A 113 -5.82 -20.81 -6.89
C ARG A 113 -6.04 -22.07 -7.75
N ARG A 114 -5.25 -22.20 -8.82
CA ARG A 114 -5.21 -23.37 -9.72
C ARG A 114 -3.79 -23.89 -9.90
N ASN A 115 -3.68 -25.16 -10.26
CA ASN A 115 -2.40 -25.81 -10.55
C ASN A 115 -1.97 -25.48 -11.98
N ARG A 116 -0.84 -24.78 -12.11
CA ARG A 116 -0.22 -24.47 -13.40
C ARG A 116 0.77 -25.56 -13.77
N THR A 117 0.77 -25.99 -15.02
CA THR A 117 1.68 -27.03 -15.53
C THR A 117 2.23 -26.63 -16.89
N GLY A 118 3.48 -26.97 -17.19
CA GLY A 118 4.03 -26.77 -18.53
C GLY A 118 3.30 -27.59 -19.59
N LEU A 119 3.25 -27.06 -20.81
CA LEU A 119 2.68 -27.79 -21.95
C LEU A 119 3.51 -29.04 -22.24
N GLN A 120 2.84 -30.18 -22.36
CA GLN A 120 3.52 -31.43 -22.74
C GLN A 120 4.11 -31.33 -24.15
N PRO A 121 5.33 -31.83 -24.39
CA PRO A 121 5.93 -31.78 -25.72
C PRO A 121 5.07 -32.45 -26.79
N SER A 122 4.95 -31.78 -27.94
CA SER A 122 4.19 -32.29 -29.09
C SER A 122 5.13 -32.84 -30.16
N THR A 123 4.75 -33.99 -30.74
CA THR A 123 5.54 -34.67 -31.80
C THR A 123 5.00 -34.42 -33.21
N PHE A 124 4.17 -33.40 -33.38
CA PHE A 124 3.52 -33.09 -34.65
C PHE A 124 4.53 -32.63 -35.69
N GLY A 125 4.31 -32.98 -36.96
CA GLY A 125 5.17 -32.53 -38.06
C GLY A 125 5.03 -31.03 -38.34
N LYS A 126 3.82 -30.51 -38.15
CA LYS A 126 3.45 -29.10 -38.29
C LYS A 126 2.55 -28.71 -37.13
N THR A 127 3.01 -27.79 -36.29
CA THR A 127 2.31 -27.46 -35.03
C THR A 127 1.59 -26.13 -35.16
N VAL A 128 0.28 -26.11 -34.88
CA VAL A 128 -0.48 -24.88 -34.68
C VAL A 128 -0.72 -24.72 -33.19
N ARG A 129 -0.26 -23.62 -32.61
CA ARG A 129 -0.40 -23.32 -31.20
C ARG A 129 -1.31 -22.13 -31.00
N LEU A 130 -2.29 -22.31 -30.11
CA LEU A 130 -3.19 -21.25 -29.70
C LEU A 130 -2.89 -20.90 -28.25
N VAL A 131 -2.66 -19.60 -27.99
CA VAL A 131 -2.48 -19.04 -26.65
C VAL A 131 -3.60 -18.03 -26.41
N VAL A 132 -4.29 -18.14 -25.28
CA VAL A 132 -5.41 -17.26 -24.94
C VAL A 132 -5.47 -16.99 -23.44
N ARG A 133 -5.84 -15.78 -23.06
CA ARG A 133 -6.10 -15.41 -21.67
C ARG A 133 -7.57 -15.66 -21.30
N ALA A 134 -7.84 -16.21 -20.13
CA ALA A 134 -9.19 -16.42 -19.59
C ALA A 134 -9.23 -16.16 -18.07
N PRO A 135 -9.06 -14.90 -17.62
CA PRO A 135 -8.93 -14.56 -16.21
C PRO A 135 -10.21 -14.67 -15.38
N GLN A 136 -11.39 -14.69 -16.03
CA GLN A 136 -12.68 -14.81 -15.35
C GLN A 136 -12.89 -16.18 -14.69
N LEU A 137 -12.15 -17.21 -15.12
CA LEU A 137 -12.31 -18.57 -14.61
C LEU A 137 -12.04 -18.65 -13.09
N ARG A 138 -12.85 -19.43 -12.40
CA ARG A 138 -12.85 -19.65 -10.95
C ARG A 138 -12.00 -20.84 -10.56
N ALA A 139 -11.85 -21.06 -9.26
CA ALA A 139 -11.20 -22.27 -8.75
C ALA A 139 -12.00 -23.52 -9.16
N GLY A 140 -11.34 -24.49 -9.79
CA GLY A 140 -11.96 -25.73 -10.27
C GLY A 140 -12.57 -25.64 -11.68
N GLU A 141 -12.47 -24.49 -12.36
CA GLU A 141 -12.86 -24.37 -13.77
C GLU A 141 -11.65 -24.58 -14.69
N ARG A 142 -11.90 -25.18 -15.86
CA ARG A 142 -10.89 -25.43 -16.90
C ARG A 142 -11.36 -24.93 -18.26
N LEU A 143 -10.41 -24.51 -19.09
CA LEU A 143 -10.67 -24.05 -20.45
C LEU A 143 -10.57 -25.20 -21.46
N LEU A 144 -11.52 -25.27 -22.38
CA LEU A 144 -11.53 -26.20 -23.50
C LEU A 144 -11.70 -25.46 -24.83
N LEU A 145 -11.28 -26.12 -25.90
CA LEU A 145 -11.42 -25.69 -27.28
C LEU A 145 -12.39 -26.61 -28.02
N VAL A 146 -13.37 -26.04 -28.71
CA VAL A 146 -14.27 -26.79 -29.61
C VAL A 146 -14.46 -26.03 -30.92
N GLY A 147 -14.60 -26.72 -32.04
CA GLY A 147 -14.74 -26.05 -33.33
C GLY A 147 -15.17 -26.96 -34.47
N GLN A 148 -15.04 -26.43 -35.67
CA GLN A 148 -15.39 -27.11 -36.91
C GLN A 148 -14.38 -28.21 -37.27
N GLY A 149 -14.86 -29.36 -37.72
CA GLY A 149 -14.03 -30.48 -38.14
C GLY A 149 -13.76 -31.49 -37.01
N ASP A 150 -13.40 -32.71 -37.40
CA ASP A 150 -13.24 -33.81 -36.45
C ASP A 150 -12.09 -33.60 -35.46
N ALA A 151 -11.03 -32.91 -35.88
CA ALA A 151 -9.89 -32.56 -35.02
C ALA A 151 -10.27 -31.63 -33.86
N LEU A 152 -11.26 -30.76 -34.08
CA LEU A 152 -11.77 -29.78 -33.08
C LEU A 152 -13.08 -30.22 -32.43
N GLY A 153 -13.57 -31.43 -32.73
CA GLY A 153 -14.74 -32.01 -32.06
C GLY A 153 -16.09 -31.69 -32.69
N ASN A 154 -16.15 -31.06 -33.87
CA ASN A 154 -17.38 -30.76 -34.61
C ASN A 154 -18.48 -30.07 -33.76
N TRP A 155 -18.10 -29.01 -33.04
CA TRP A 155 -19.00 -28.23 -32.16
C TRP A 155 -19.66 -29.02 -31.02
N SER A 156 -19.20 -30.24 -30.73
CA SER A 156 -19.71 -31.07 -29.63
C SER A 156 -18.88 -30.87 -28.36
N PRO A 157 -19.47 -30.35 -27.26
CA PRO A 157 -18.72 -30.12 -26.01
C PRO A 157 -18.06 -31.36 -25.43
N THR A 158 -18.68 -32.53 -25.57
CA THR A 158 -18.12 -33.83 -25.15
C THR A 158 -16.86 -34.25 -25.92
N ARG A 159 -16.60 -33.63 -27.07
CA ARG A 159 -15.41 -33.84 -27.91
C ARG A 159 -14.43 -32.66 -27.85
N ALA A 160 -14.69 -31.67 -27.00
CA ALA A 160 -13.83 -30.51 -26.83
C ALA A 160 -12.43 -30.93 -26.32
N LYS A 161 -11.41 -30.18 -26.71
CA LYS A 161 -10.02 -30.43 -26.36
C LYS A 161 -9.63 -29.61 -25.14
N ASN A 162 -8.96 -30.24 -24.19
CA ASN A 162 -8.49 -29.55 -22.98
C ASN A 162 -7.34 -28.62 -23.31
N MET A 163 -7.38 -27.41 -22.77
CA MET A 163 -6.24 -26.51 -22.77
C MET A 163 -5.47 -26.63 -21.45
N VAL A 164 -4.21 -26.21 -21.47
CA VAL A 164 -3.33 -26.22 -20.30
C VAL A 164 -3.12 -24.79 -19.81
N GLU A 165 -3.35 -24.53 -18.52
CA GLU A 165 -2.96 -23.25 -17.90
C GLU A 165 -1.45 -23.27 -17.62
N HIS A 166 -0.65 -22.79 -18.58
CA HIS A 166 0.81 -22.79 -18.49
C HIS A 166 1.39 -21.55 -17.81
N ASN A 167 0.59 -20.47 -17.76
CA ASN A 167 0.93 -19.21 -17.11
C ASN A 167 -0.34 -18.63 -16.46
N PHE A 168 -0.22 -17.55 -15.68
CA PHE A 168 -1.32 -17.03 -14.88
C PHE A 168 -2.53 -16.64 -15.73
N ASN A 169 -3.65 -17.36 -15.60
CA ASN A 169 -4.86 -17.18 -16.41
C ASN A 169 -4.62 -17.27 -17.93
N GLU A 170 -3.52 -17.88 -18.36
CA GLU A 170 -3.14 -18.00 -19.77
C GLU A 170 -3.05 -19.47 -20.15
N TRP A 171 -3.78 -19.80 -21.20
CA TRP A 171 -4.11 -21.16 -21.61
C TRP A 171 -3.53 -21.44 -22.98
N ILE A 172 -2.98 -22.64 -23.14
CA ILE A 172 -2.27 -23.05 -24.34
C ILE A 172 -2.73 -24.43 -24.82
N ILE A 173 -2.74 -24.62 -26.13
CA ILE A 173 -2.97 -25.92 -26.78
C ILE A 173 -2.18 -26.04 -28.08
N ASP A 174 -1.64 -27.23 -28.34
CA ASP A 174 -1.04 -27.62 -29.62
C ASP A 174 -2.02 -28.46 -30.43
N LEU A 175 -2.14 -28.12 -31.71
CA LEU A 175 -2.94 -28.80 -32.71
C LEU A 175 -2.05 -29.26 -33.86
N ASP A 176 -2.32 -30.45 -34.39
CA ASP A 176 -1.66 -30.95 -35.59
C ASP A 176 -2.28 -30.31 -36.84
N ALA A 177 -1.50 -29.51 -37.57
CA ALA A 177 -1.98 -28.83 -38.77
C ALA A 177 -2.50 -29.81 -39.83
N ALA A 178 -1.94 -31.03 -39.89
CA ALA A 178 -2.37 -32.06 -40.83
C ALA A 178 -3.79 -32.57 -40.51
N SER A 179 -4.19 -32.55 -39.23
CA SER A 179 -5.49 -33.04 -38.77
C SER A 179 -6.64 -32.04 -39.01
N LEU A 180 -6.33 -30.75 -39.18
CA LEU A 180 -7.33 -29.70 -39.37
C LEU A 180 -7.98 -29.73 -40.76
N GLY A 181 -7.30 -30.31 -41.77
CA GLY A 181 -7.87 -30.61 -43.10
C GLY A 181 -8.18 -29.40 -44.01
N THR A 182 -8.22 -28.18 -43.47
CA THR A 182 -8.50 -26.93 -44.19
C THR A 182 -7.48 -25.84 -43.85
N ARG A 183 -7.40 -24.80 -44.70
CA ARG A 183 -6.50 -23.66 -44.48
C ARG A 183 -7.04 -22.70 -43.42
N GLY A 184 -8.34 -22.67 -43.18
CA GLY A 184 -8.95 -21.92 -42.08
C GLY A 184 -9.97 -22.76 -41.35
N PHE A 185 -10.15 -22.47 -40.06
CA PHE A 185 -11.09 -23.19 -39.19
C PHE A 185 -11.73 -22.24 -38.18
N ASP A 186 -12.99 -22.55 -37.85
CA ASP A 186 -13.77 -21.84 -36.86
C ASP A 186 -13.79 -22.59 -35.53
N PHE A 187 -13.72 -21.87 -34.42
CA PHE A 187 -13.73 -22.43 -33.08
C PHE A 187 -14.29 -21.47 -32.03
N LYS A 188 -14.48 -21.99 -30.82
CA LYS A 188 -14.79 -21.26 -29.59
C LYS A 188 -14.14 -21.90 -28.38
N PHE A 189 -14.02 -21.12 -27.32
CA PHE A 189 -13.66 -21.63 -26.01
C PHE A 189 -14.88 -22.02 -25.17
N LEU A 190 -14.69 -23.02 -24.32
CA LEU A 190 -15.66 -23.48 -23.33
C LEU A 190 -15.01 -23.44 -21.95
N ALA A 191 -15.75 -23.06 -20.92
CA ALA A 191 -15.37 -23.23 -19.53
C ALA A 191 -16.19 -24.36 -18.90
N LEU A 192 -15.52 -25.30 -18.25
CA LEU A 192 -16.19 -26.41 -17.55
C LEU A 192 -15.76 -26.44 -16.09
N ASN A 193 -16.73 -26.55 -15.20
CA ASN A 193 -16.50 -26.74 -13.77
C ASN A 193 -16.23 -28.23 -13.49
N GLU A 194 -15.17 -28.55 -12.76
CA GLU A 194 -14.82 -29.93 -12.41
C GLU A 194 -15.74 -30.55 -11.34
N LYS A 195 -16.49 -29.73 -10.61
CA LYS A 195 -17.36 -30.19 -9.50
C LYS A 195 -18.79 -30.50 -9.93
N ASP A 196 -19.25 -29.91 -11.03
CA ASP A 196 -20.59 -30.07 -11.55
C ASP A 196 -20.53 -30.61 -12.97
N ASP A 197 -21.22 -31.73 -13.22
CA ASP A 197 -21.43 -32.33 -14.56
C ASP A 197 -22.39 -31.49 -15.44
N GLU A 198 -22.49 -30.18 -15.17
CA GLU A 198 -23.34 -29.24 -15.91
C GLU A 198 -22.81 -28.97 -17.33
N GLU A 199 -23.68 -28.41 -18.17
CA GLU A 199 -23.29 -27.97 -19.51
C GLU A 199 -22.17 -26.92 -19.44
N PRO A 200 -21.11 -27.04 -20.26
CA PRO A 200 -20.02 -26.08 -20.24
C PRO A 200 -20.47 -24.69 -20.70
N MET A 201 -19.93 -23.66 -20.06
CA MET A 201 -20.19 -22.28 -20.41
C MET A 201 -19.47 -21.94 -21.71
N TRP A 202 -20.21 -21.44 -22.70
CA TRP A 202 -19.63 -21.01 -23.96
C TRP A 202 -19.06 -19.61 -23.84
N GLU A 203 -17.94 -19.40 -24.54
CA GLU A 203 -17.41 -18.07 -24.76
C GLU A 203 -18.46 -17.16 -25.44
N THR A 204 -18.55 -15.93 -24.93
CA THR A 204 -19.39 -14.86 -25.47
C THR A 204 -18.88 -14.38 -26.84
N GLY A 205 -19.75 -13.74 -27.62
CA GLY A 205 -19.39 -13.25 -28.97
C GLY A 205 -19.59 -14.29 -30.09
N LEU A 206 -19.07 -13.98 -31.27
CA LEU A 206 -19.13 -14.85 -32.46
C LEU A 206 -18.06 -15.94 -32.42
N ASN A 207 -18.12 -16.89 -33.36
CA ASN A 207 -17.06 -17.87 -33.53
C ASN A 207 -15.75 -17.16 -33.93
N ARG A 208 -14.63 -17.64 -33.41
CA ARG A 208 -13.29 -17.20 -33.80
C ARG A 208 -12.87 -17.95 -35.05
N THR A 209 -12.15 -17.29 -35.94
CA THR A 209 -11.63 -17.88 -37.20
C THR A 209 -10.14 -17.61 -37.31
N ILE A 210 -9.37 -18.62 -37.66
CA ILE A 210 -7.94 -18.50 -37.96
C ILE A 210 -7.68 -18.98 -39.38
N GLU A 211 -6.89 -18.23 -40.13
CA GLU A 211 -6.31 -18.67 -41.40
C GLU A 211 -4.83 -19.03 -41.22
N LEU A 212 -4.50 -20.27 -41.57
CA LEU A 212 -3.14 -20.80 -41.48
C LEU A 212 -2.29 -20.37 -42.69
N PRO A 213 -1.04 -19.96 -42.46
CA PRO A 213 -0.07 -19.81 -43.54
C PRO A 213 0.27 -21.18 -44.15
N LEU A 214 0.95 -21.16 -45.30
CA LEU A 214 1.50 -22.39 -45.86
C LEU A 214 2.63 -22.87 -44.96
N MET A 215 2.43 -24.01 -44.29
CA MET A 215 3.39 -24.58 -43.34
C MET A 215 4.19 -25.75 -43.93
N GLN A 216 5.48 -25.76 -43.67
CA GLN A 216 6.41 -26.86 -43.97
C GLN A 216 6.64 -27.76 -42.75
N GLU A 217 7.21 -28.95 -42.98
CA GLU A 217 7.58 -29.86 -41.89
C GLU A 217 8.64 -29.21 -40.99
N GLY A 218 8.46 -29.32 -39.68
CA GLY A 218 9.34 -28.69 -38.69
C GLY A 218 9.06 -27.21 -38.45
N GLU A 219 7.86 -26.72 -38.81
CA GLU A 219 7.39 -25.38 -38.47
C GLU A 219 6.31 -25.43 -37.37
N ALA A 220 6.38 -24.45 -36.47
CA ALA A 220 5.34 -24.14 -35.51
C ALA A 220 4.81 -22.72 -35.75
N VAL A 221 3.50 -22.56 -35.80
CA VAL A 221 2.85 -21.25 -35.86
C VAL A 221 2.12 -21.03 -34.54
N VAL A 222 2.37 -19.90 -33.90
CA VAL A 222 1.81 -19.52 -32.60
C VAL A 222 0.92 -18.31 -32.79
N TYR A 223 -0.34 -18.42 -32.36
CA TYR A 223 -1.29 -17.30 -32.32
C TYR A 223 -1.56 -16.92 -30.87
N HIS A 224 -1.17 -15.70 -30.49
CA HIS A 224 -1.63 -15.07 -29.26
C HIS A 224 -2.96 -14.38 -29.55
N LEU A 225 -4.03 -14.95 -29.00
CA LEU A 225 -5.40 -14.55 -29.27
C LEU A 225 -5.89 -13.53 -28.22
N ASP A 226 -6.83 -12.69 -28.63
CA ASP A 226 -7.56 -11.82 -27.70
C ASP A 226 -8.19 -12.64 -26.57
N GLN A 227 -8.31 -12.04 -25.38
CA GLN A 227 -8.89 -12.66 -24.19
C GLN A 227 -10.24 -13.35 -24.47
N ALA A 228 -10.42 -14.55 -23.92
CA ALA A 228 -11.70 -15.25 -23.92
C ALA A 228 -12.62 -14.69 -22.82
N PHE A 229 -13.84 -14.33 -23.21
CA PHE A 229 -14.83 -13.74 -22.31
C PHE A 229 -16.00 -14.67 -22.04
N PHE A 230 -16.33 -14.81 -20.76
CA PHE A 230 -17.40 -15.64 -20.24
C PHE A 230 -18.41 -14.77 -19.47
N SER A 231 -19.67 -15.19 -19.40
CA SER A 231 -20.73 -14.50 -18.66
C SER A 231 -20.63 -14.75 -17.14
N ILE A 232 -19.44 -14.51 -16.57
CA ILE A 232 -19.12 -14.68 -15.16
C ILE A 232 -19.10 -13.29 -14.49
N CYS A 233 -19.90 -13.13 -13.45
CA CYS A 233 -19.95 -11.87 -12.70
C CYS A 233 -18.67 -11.62 -11.89
N ASN A 234 -18.34 -10.36 -11.70
CA ASN A 234 -17.23 -9.91 -10.89
C ASN A 234 -17.31 -10.42 -9.43
N THR A 235 -16.17 -10.81 -8.85
CA THR A 235 -16.09 -11.33 -7.48
C THR A 235 -16.08 -10.18 -6.47
N LYS A 236 -16.96 -10.23 -5.48
CA LYS A 236 -16.97 -9.31 -4.34
C LYS A 236 -16.58 -10.08 -3.08
N LEU A 237 -15.72 -9.50 -2.24
CA LEU A 237 -15.19 -10.15 -1.03
C LEU A 237 -15.48 -9.29 0.20
N ALA A 238 -15.76 -9.94 1.33
CA ALA A 238 -15.88 -9.29 2.64
C ALA A 238 -14.63 -9.56 3.49
N GLY A 239 -14.32 -8.65 4.39
CA GLY A 239 -13.15 -8.76 5.25
C GLY A 239 -13.21 -7.97 6.55
N THR A 240 -12.22 -8.26 7.40
CA THR A 240 -12.02 -7.63 8.70
C THR A 240 -10.66 -6.92 8.73
N LEU A 241 -10.65 -5.68 9.22
CA LEU A 241 -9.44 -4.92 9.58
C LEU A 241 -9.20 -5.03 11.10
N VAL A 242 -8.01 -5.47 11.49
CA VAL A 242 -7.58 -5.47 12.90
C VAL A 242 -6.05 -5.36 13.01
N PRO A 243 -5.50 -4.51 13.89
CA PRO A 243 -4.06 -4.48 14.12
C PRO A 243 -3.57 -5.77 14.80
N VAL A 244 -2.40 -6.29 14.40
CA VAL A 244 -1.85 -7.53 15.00
C VAL A 244 -1.64 -7.35 16.50
N PHE A 245 -1.11 -6.20 16.95
CA PHE A 245 -0.88 -5.94 18.38
C PHE A 245 -2.17 -6.00 19.21
N SER A 246 -3.33 -5.70 18.60
CA SER A 246 -4.64 -5.72 19.26
C SER A 246 -5.21 -7.12 19.44
N LEU A 247 -4.73 -8.11 18.68
CA LEU A 247 -5.26 -9.47 18.75
C LEU A 247 -5.11 -10.06 20.16
N ARG A 248 -6.10 -10.85 20.57
CA ARG A 248 -6.08 -11.56 21.84
C ARG A 248 -6.53 -12.99 21.66
N SER A 249 -5.75 -13.92 22.18
CA SER A 249 -6.12 -15.31 22.34
C SER A 249 -5.81 -15.80 23.75
N LYS A 250 -6.25 -17.03 24.05
CA LYS A 250 -5.94 -17.67 25.33
C LYS A 250 -4.42 -17.90 25.54
N THR A 251 -3.64 -17.87 24.46
CA THR A 251 -2.19 -18.14 24.47
C THR A 251 -1.30 -16.91 24.30
N SER A 252 -1.86 -15.72 24.02
CA SER A 252 -1.08 -14.49 23.82
C SER A 252 -0.21 -14.14 25.03
N PHE A 253 0.90 -13.45 24.78
CA PHE A 253 1.80 -12.92 25.81
C PHE A 253 1.58 -11.40 25.98
N GLY A 254 0.36 -10.99 26.36
CA GLY A 254 0.01 -9.58 26.61
C GLY A 254 -0.12 -8.67 25.39
N VAL A 255 0.35 -9.10 24.22
CA VAL A 255 0.19 -8.45 22.89
C VAL A 255 -0.14 -9.54 21.87
N GLY A 256 -0.89 -9.18 20.83
CA GLY A 256 -1.14 -10.09 19.72
C GLY A 256 0.13 -10.35 18.89
N ASP A 257 0.31 -11.59 18.44
CA ASP A 257 1.48 -12.03 17.68
C ASP A 257 1.11 -12.90 16.46
N PHE A 258 2.10 -13.45 15.75
CA PHE A 258 1.82 -14.22 14.53
C PHE A 258 1.06 -15.53 14.78
N GLY A 259 1.13 -16.10 15.99
CA GLY A 259 0.28 -17.22 16.38
C GLY A 259 -1.19 -16.81 16.49
N ASP A 260 -1.44 -15.62 17.03
CA ASP A 260 -2.78 -15.04 17.10
C ASP A 260 -3.30 -14.64 15.71
N LEU A 261 -2.43 -14.11 14.84
CA LEU A 261 -2.78 -13.78 13.46
C LEU A 261 -3.27 -15.03 12.69
N ARG A 262 -2.61 -16.17 12.88
CA ARG A 262 -3.07 -17.44 12.31
C ARG A 262 -4.47 -17.85 12.79
N LYS A 263 -4.78 -17.64 14.06
CA LYS A 263 -6.14 -17.90 14.59
C LYS A 263 -7.16 -16.93 14.02
N MET A 264 -6.77 -15.67 13.80
CA MET A 264 -7.65 -14.68 13.16
C MET A 264 -7.96 -15.06 11.71
N VAL A 265 -7.04 -15.71 10.99
CA VAL A 265 -7.33 -16.31 9.67
C VAL A 265 -8.43 -17.36 9.78
N ASP A 266 -8.42 -18.22 10.82
CA ASP A 266 -9.50 -19.19 11.03
C ASP A 266 -10.85 -18.52 11.30
N TYR A 267 -10.88 -17.42 12.05
CA TYR A 267 -12.10 -16.64 12.26
C TYR A 267 -12.65 -16.06 10.95
N VAL A 268 -11.79 -15.45 10.13
CA VAL A 268 -12.18 -14.87 8.83
C VAL A 268 -12.72 -15.95 7.90
N GLU A 269 -12.05 -17.10 7.79
CA GLU A 269 -12.54 -18.21 6.95
C GLU A 269 -13.91 -18.74 7.43
N LYS A 270 -14.05 -19.03 8.72
CA LYS A 270 -15.27 -19.62 9.30
C LYS A 270 -16.48 -18.68 9.26
N SER A 271 -16.25 -17.37 9.31
CA SER A 271 -17.29 -16.35 9.17
C SER A 271 -17.70 -16.10 7.71
N GLY A 272 -17.13 -16.83 6.75
CA GLY A 272 -17.41 -16.70 5.32
C GLY A 272 -16.68 -15.54 4.64
N GLN A 273 -15.89 -14.76 5.39
CA GLN A 273 -15.07 -13.68 4.86
C GLN A 273 -13.82 -14.23 4.15
N ARG A 274 -13.16 -13.39 3.34
CA ARG A 274 -12.00 -13.80 2.51
C ARG A 274 -10.85 -12.81 2.55
N VAL A 275 -10.94 -11.75 3.34
CA VAL A 275 -9.87 -10.75 3.48
C VAL A 275 -9.61 -10.47 4.96
N LEU A 276 -8.35 -10.56 5.36
CA LEU A 276 -7.86 -10.09 6.66
C LEU A 276 -6.86 -8.96 6.41
N GLN A 277 -7.23 -7.74 6.80
CA GLN A 277 -6.34 -6.60 6.73
C GLN A 277 -5.68 -6.33 8.08
N ILE A 278 -4.38 -6.07 8.07
CA ILE A 278 -3.62 -5.67 9.24
C ILE A 278 -2.92 -4.33 9.03
N LEU A 279 -2.57 -3.68 10.14
CA LEU A 279 -1.72 -2.49 10.15
C LEU A 279 -0.23 -2.86 9.96
N PRO A 280 0.67 -1.87 9.76
CA PRO A 280 2.09 -2.14 9.63
C PRO A 280 2.66 -2.91 10.84
N ILE A 281 3.54 -3.86 10.57
CA ILE A 281 4.13 -4.79 11.56
C ILE A 281 5.66 -4.64 11.68
N ASN A 282 6.19 -3.60 11.07
CA ASN A 282 7.61 -3.31 11.05
C ASN A 282 8.12 -2.87 12.42
N ASP A 283 9.42 -3.05 12.66
CA ASP A 283 10.06 -2.61 13.90
C ASP A 283 10.02 -1.07 14.02
N THR A 284 9.61 -0.59 15.20
CA THR A 284 9.45 0.83 15.53
C THR A 284 10.33 1.22 16.74
N THR A 285 11.18 0.31 17.22
CA THR A 285 11.94 0.48 18.46
C THR A 285 13.00 1.57 18.35
N ILE A 286 12.82 2.66 19.10
CA ILE A 286 13.74 3.82 19.18
C ILE A 286 14.13 4.11 20.63
N THR A 287 13.16 4.04 21.54
CA THR A 287 13.32 4.44 22.96
C THR A 287 13.15 3.29 23.94
N HIS A 288 12.60 2.14 23.50
CA HIS A 288 12.13 1.04 24.36
C HIS A 288 10.99 1.45 25.32
N THR A 289 10.25 2.51 24.98
CA THR A 289 9.09 2.98 25.74
C THR A 289 7.82 2.92 24.90
N TRP A 290 6.67 3.19 25.52
CA TRP A 290 5.39 3.25 24.81
C TRP A 290 5.37 4.20 23.61
N THR A 291 6.26 5.20 23.52
CA THR A 291 6.29 6.10 22.35
C THR A 291 6.65 5.40 21.04
N ASP A 292 7.21 4.19 21.13
CA ASP A 292 7.53 3.35 19.98
C ASP A 292 6.28 2.60 19.45
N CYS A 293 5.10 2.75 20.07
CA CYS A 293 3.89 2.02 19.67
C CYS A 293 3.29 2.45 18.33
N TYR A 294 3.75 3.56 17.73
CA TYR A 294 3.19 4.10 16.48
C TYR A 294 3.64 3.28 15.26
N PRO A 295 2.77 2.43 14.65
CA PRO A 295 3.19 1.44 13.65
C PRO A 295 3.69 2.05 12.34
N TYR A 296 3.32 3.30 12.03
CA TYR A 296 3.76 3.98 10.80
C TYR A 296 5.14 4.63 10.95
N SER A 297 5.71 4.67 12.16
CA SER A 297 7.06 5.20 12.44
C SER A 297 8.12 4.09 12.46
N CYS A 298 8.14 3.27 11.40
CA CYS A 298 9.06 2.16 11.31
C CYS A 298 10.52 2.63 11.21
N ILE A 299 11.44 1.92 11.88
CA ILE A 299 12.89 2.14 11.79
C ILE A 299 13.49 1.40 10.59
N SER A 300 12.81 0.35 10.14
CA SER A 300 13.13 -0.37 8.91
C SER A 300 11.87 -0.84 8.22
N VAL A 301 11.75 -0.57 6.92
CA VAL A 301 10.66 -1.08 6.07
C VAL A 301 10.76 -2.59 5.80
N PHE A 302 11.88 -3.23 6.19
CA PHE A 302 12.11 -4.66 6.00
C PHE A 302 11.96 -5.46 7.29
N ALA A 303 12.50 -4.95 8.41
CA ALA A 303 12.53 -5.68 9.67
C ALA A 303 11.15 -5.75 10.32
N LEU A 304 10.81 -6.93 10.84
CA LEU A 304 9.59 -7.18 11.60
C LEU A 304 9.80 -6.84 13.07
N HIS A 305 8.78 -6.32 13.76
CA HIS A 305 8.93 -5.96 15.17
C HIS A 305 9.08 -7.23 16.05
N PRO A 306 10.10 -7.30 16.93
CA PRO A 306 10.31 -8.45 17.83
C PRO A 306 9.11 -8.84 18.71
N GLN A 307 8.17 -7.92 18.97
CA GLN A 307 6.98 -8.19 19.78
C GLN A 307 6.05 -9.22 19.15
N TYR A 308 6.09 -9.39 17.83
CA TYR A 308 5.21 -10.30 17.09
C TYR A 308 5.71 -11.76 17.05
N ALA A 309 6.82 -12.07 17.72
CA ALA A 309 7.26 -13.45 17.88
C ALA A 309 6.25 -14.22 18.77
N ASP A 310 5.69 -15.29 18.22
CA ASP A 310 4.90 -16.26 19.00
C ASP A 310 5.86 -17.20 19.72
N LEU A 311 5.96 -17.05 21.04
CA LEU A 311 6.85 -17.85 21.87
C LEU A 311 6.37 -19.30 22.01
N ASN A 312 5.08 -19.60 21.75
CA ASN A 312 4.51 -20.94 21.87
C ASN A 312 4.95 -21.87 20.73
N GLN A 313 5.30 -21.31 19.57
CA GLN A 313 5.82 -22.06 18.42
C GLN A 313 7.32 -22.37 18.53
N LEU A 314 7.99 -21.83 19.56
CA LEU A 314 9.42 -21.99 19.77
C LEU A 314 9.71 -23.13 20.77
N PRO A 315 10.91 -23.74 20.74
CA PRO A 315 11.32 -24.68 21.76
C PRO A 315 11.19 -24.07 23.17
N GLN A 316 10.72 -24.88 24.11
CA GLN A 316 10.62 -24.45 25.51
C GLN A 316 12.01 -24.20 26.11
N LEU A 317 12.10 -23.26 27.04
CA LEU A 317 13.31 -23.06 27.85
C LEU A 317 13.62 -24.32 28.66
N LYS A 318 14.90 -24.73 28.65
CA LYS A 318 15.42 -25.89 29.40
C LYS A 318 15.39 -25.67 30.91
N ASP A 319 15.57 -24.43 31.37
CA ASP A 319 15.42 -24.06 32.78
C ASP A 319 13.93 -24.06 33.16
N GLY A 320 13.54 -25.05 33.96
CA GLY A 320 12.16 -25.22 34.41
C GLY A 320 11.64 -24.08 35.27
N LYS A 321 12.50 -23.39 36.03
CA LYS A 321 12.10 -22.22 36.83
C LYS A 321 11.79 -21.04 35.91
N GLN A 322 12.72 -20.70 35.02
CA GLN A 322 12.50 -19.61 34.05
C GLN A 322 11.25 -19.87 33.21
N ARG A 323 11.04 -21.10 32.74
CA ARG A 323 9.83 -21.49 31.99
C ARG A 323 8.55 -21.21 32.78
N ASN A 324 8.51 -21.59 34.07
CA ASN A 324 7.34 -21.36 34.92
C ASN A 324 7.13 -19.86 35.20
N ASP A 325 8.21 -19.12 35.43
CA ASP A 325 8.16 -17.67 35.67
C ASP A 325 7.59 -16.92 34.44
N TYR A 326 8.04 -17.28 33.22
CA TYR A 326 7.50 -16.72 31.98
C TYR A 326 6.05 -17.16 31.72
N ALA A 327 5.66 -18.39 32.08
CA ALA A 327 4.27 -18.83 31.97
C ALA A 327 3.33 -18.02 32.89
N ALA A 328 3.74 -17.77 34.14
CA ALA A 328 3.00 -16.92 35.06
C ALA A 328 2.93 -15.47 34.57
N LEU A 329 4.04 -14.93 34.06
CA LEU A 329 4.07 -13.58 33.50
C LEU A 329 3.18 -13.45 32.25
N ARG A 330 3.17 -14.46 31.38
CA ARG A 330 2.26 -14.54 30.21
C ARG A 330 0.82 -14.40 30.65
N GLU A 331 0.39 -15.20 31.63
CA GLU A 331 -0.98 -15.16 32.16
C GLU A 331 -1.32 -13.81 32.76
N GLN A 332 -0.41 -13.25 33.57
CA GLN A 332 -0.59 -11.93 34.18
C GLN A 332 -0.77 -10.83 33.11
N LEU A 333 0.12 -10.76 32.12
CA LEU A 333 0.06 -9.75 31.07
C LEU A 333 -1.14 -9.98 30.14
N ASN A 334 -1.49 -11.23 29.83
CA ASN A 334 -2.62 -11.55 28.97
C ASN A 334 -3.98 -11.17 29.60
N GLN A 335 -4.06 -11.04 30.93
CA GLN A 335 -5.27 -10.59 31.63
C GLN A 335 -5.48 -9.08 31.58
N LEU A 336 -4.46 -8.28 31.26
CA LEU A 336 -4.58 -6.82 31.24
C LEU A 336 -5.56 -6.34 30.16
N PRO A 337 -6.39 -5.31 30.44
CA PRO A 337 -7.35 -4.79 29.47
C PRO A 337 -6.68 -4.06 28.30
N GLN A 338 -5.48 -3.50 28.52
CA GLN A 338 -4.68 -2.80 27.53
C GLN A 338 -3.25 -3.34 27.53
N ILE A 339 -2.53 -3.09 26.44
CA ILE A 339 -1.16 -3.56 26.25
C ILE A 339 -0.20 -2.78 27.17
N ASP A 340 0.63 -3.50 27.92
CA ASP A 340 1.77 -2.97 28.69
C ASP A 340 3.05 -3.19 27.88
N TYR A 341 3.30 -2.26 26.94
CA TYR A 341 4.34 -2.40 25.92
C TYR A 341 5.73 -2.62 26.52
N GLU A 342 6.10 -1.83 27.53
CA GLU A 342 7.41 -1.93 28.18
C GLU A 342 7.63 -3.31 28.81
N ARG A 343 6.64 -3.82 29.55
CA ARG A 343 6.78 -5.14 30.20
C ARG A 343 6.73 -6.28 29.20
N VAL A 344 5.86 -6.20 28.19
CA VAL A 344 5.74 -7.22 27.14
C VAL A 344 7.02 -7.27 26.29
N ASN A 345 7.49 -6.14 25.78
CA ASN A 345 8.65 -6.08 24.90
C ASN A 345 9.92 -6.49 25.64
N LYS A 346 10.09 -6.05 26.89
CA LYS A 346 11.20 -6.51 27.74
C LYS A 346 11.14 -8.02 27.97
N ALA A 347 9.97 -8.57 28.30
CA ALA A 347 9.81 -9.99 28.55
C ALA A 347 10.08 -10.84 27.31
N LYS A 348 9.49 -10.48 26.15
CA LYS A 348 9.70 -11.21 24.89
C LYS A 348 11.15 -11.13 24.43
N THR A 349 11.80 -9.96 24.50
CA THR A 349 13.22 -9.81 24.13
C THR A 349 14.12 -10.65 25.04
N ASN A 350 13.91 -10.62 26.35
CA ASN A 350 14.69 -11.45 27.28
C ASN A 350 14.47 -12.95 27.04
N TYR A 351 13.23 -13.37 26.77
CA TYR A 351 12.93 -14.76 26.42
C TYR A 351 13.68 -15.18 25.14
N LEU A 352 13.66 -14.35 24.10
CA LEU A 352 14.37 -14.61 22.84
C LEU A 352 15.88 -14.66 23.02
N GLN A 353 16.46 -13.86 23.92
CA GLN A 353 17.89 -13.93 24.26
C GLN A 353 18.25 -15.28 24.92
N LEU A 354 17.46 -15.72 25.91
CA LEU A 354 17.65 -17.03 26.54
C LEU A 354 17.51 -18.17 25.51
N LEU A 355 16.54 -18.05 24.61
CA LEU A 355 16.36 -19.02 23.54
C LEU A 355 17.51 -18.99 22.52
N PHE A 356 18.05 -17.81 22.21
CA PHE A 356 19.19 -17.65 21.33
C PHE A 356 20.44 -18.34 21.90
N GLU A 357 20.71 -18.20 23.20
CA GLU A 357 21.78 -18.93 23.89
C GLU A 357 21.56 -20.45 23.83
N GLN A 358 20.31 -20.89 23.95
CA GLN A 358 19.95 -22.30 23.98
C GLN A 358 19.98 -22.98 22.61
N GLU A 359 19.39 -22.35 21.59
CA GLU A 359 19.04 -22.95 20.30
C GLU A 359 19.63 -22.19 19.09
N GLY A 360 20.11 -20.95 19.28
CA GLY A 360 20.57 -20.09 18.20
C GLY A 360 21.65 -20.73 17.33
N LYS A 361 22.65 -21.39 17.94
CA LYS A 361 23.70 -22.10 17.21
C LYS A 361 23.14 -23.21 16.31
N ALA A 362 22.14 -23.96 16.78
CA ALA A 362 21.53 -25.04 16.01
C ALA A 362 20.67 -24.48 14.87
N MET A 363 19.76 -23.55 15.17
CA MET A 363 18.86 -22.94 14.17
C MET A 363 19.63 -22.21 13.08
N MET A 364 20.64 -21.42 13.43
CA MET A 364 21.43 -20.65 12.46
C MET A 364 22.38 -21.52 11.61
N SER A 365 22.53 -22.81 11.95
CA SER A 365 23.30 -23.76 11.15
C SER A 365 22.49 -24.44 10.04
N THR A 366 21.15 -24.34 10.10
CA THR A 366 20.22 -24.96 9.15
C THR A 366 20.34 -24.34 7.75
N GLN A 367 19.93 -25.08 6.72
CA GLN A 367 19.89 -24.54 5.36
C GLN A 367 18.87 -23.41 5.23
N ALA A 368 17.69 -23.54 5.85
CA ALA A 368 16.65 -22.51 5.85
C ALA A 368 17.14 -21.16 6.39
N PHE A 369 17.92 -21.15 7.49
CA PHE A 369 18.52 -19.91 7.98
C PHE A 369 19.56 -19.34 7.00
N LYS A 370 20.40 -20.19 6.40
CA LYS A 370 21.41 -19.72 5.44
C LYS A 370 20.78 -19.09 4.20
N ASP A 371 19.70 -19.70 3.70
CA ASP A 371 18.94 -19.18 2.57
C ASP A 371 18.28 -17.85 2.94
N PHE A 372 17.64 -17.77 4.11
CA PHE A 372 17.08 -16.53 4.65
C PHE A 372 18.15 -15.44 4.79
N PHE A 373 19.31 -15.76 5.37
CA PHE A 373 20.39 -14.81 5.56
C PHE A 373 20.92 -14.32 4.22
N ALA A 374 21.20 -15.23 3.27
CA ALA A 374 21.72 -14.86 1.95
C ALA A 374 20.73 -14.01 1.15
N GLU A 375 19.44 -14.31 1.21
CA GLU A 375 18.39 -13.55 0.53
C GLU A 375 18.22 -12.14 1.12
N ASN A 376 18.45 -11.97 2.42
CA ASN A 376 18.15 -10.74 3.16
C ASN A 376 19.39 -9.98 3.64
N GLU A 377 20.60 -10.45 3.32
CA GLU A 377 21.88 -9.92 3.81
C GLU A 377 21.98 -8.40 3.64
N GLN A 378 21.47 -7.90 2.51
CA GLN A 378 21.54 -6.49 2.15
C GLN A 378 20.96 -5.56 3.24
N TRP A 379 19.76 -5.84 3.74
CA TRP A 379 19.10 -5.02 4.76
C TRP A 379 19.31 -5.57 6.19
N LEU A 380 19.41 -6.90 6.33
CA LEU A 380 19.47 -7.57 7.62
C LEU A 380 20.75 -7.24 8.38
N VAL A 381 21.89 -7.16 7.69
CA VAL A 381 23.19 -6.86 8.28
C VAL A 381 23.24 -5.42 8.84
N PRO A 382 22.89 -4.38 8.05
CA PRO A 382 22.75 -3.01 8.58
C PRO A 382 21.76 -2.92 9.74
N TYR A 383 20.58 -3.55 9.63
CA TYR A 383 19.58 -3.54 10.71
C TYR A 383 20.13 -4.10 12.02
N ALA A 384 20.88 -5.19 11.97
CA ALA A 384 21.45 -5.82 13.16
C ALA A 384 22.55 -4.97 13.80
N GLN A 385 23.41 -4.33 13.00
CA GLN A 385 24.41 -3.39 13.51
C GLN A 385 23.74 -2.12 14.08
N TYR A 386 22.78 -1.54 13.36
CA TYR A 386 22.01 -0.38 13.81
C TYR A 386 21.34 -0.66 15.16
N SER A 387 20.66 -1.80 15.31
CA SER A 387 19.95 -2.15 16.55
C SER A 387 20.93 -2.31 17.72
N MET A 388 22.09 -2.93 17.48
CA MET A 388 23.15 -3.04 18.47
C MET A 388 23.72 -1.67 18.87
N LEU A 389 23.95 -0.77 17.91
CA LEU A 389 24.51 0.57 18.15
C LEU A 389 23.52 1.47 18.89
N ARG A 390 22.25 1.48 18.47
CA ARG A 390 21.14 2.19 19.15
C ARG A 390 21.10 1.81 20.63
N ASP A 391 21.11 0.51 20.92
CA ASP A 391 20.98 0.01 22.29
C ASP A 391 22.26 0.26 23.11
N SER A 392 23.43 0.16 22.50
CA SER A 392 24.72 0.39 23.17
C SER A 392 24.96 1.87 23.50
N TYR A 393 24.53 2.77 22.62
CA TYR A 393 24.65 4.22 22.81
C TYR A 393 23.43 4.85 23.50
N GLY A 394 22.35 4.10 23.69
CA GLY A 394 21.14 4.57 24.39
C GLY A 394 20.34 5.64 23.62
N THR A 395 20.59 5.81 22.32
CA THR A 395 19.91 6.78 21.47
C THR A 395 19.89 6.28 20.03
N ALA A 396 18.76 6.46 19.32
CA ALA A 396 18.67 6.20 17.89
C ALA A 396 19.23 7.35 17.03
N ASN A 397 19.46 8.52 17.63
CA ASN A 397 20.01 9.65 16.90
C ASN A 397 21.48 9.40 16.59
N PHE A 398 21.74 8.81 15.42
CA PHE A 398 23.06 8.42 14.95
C PHE A 398 24.03 9.59 14.76
N SER A 399 23.55 10.85 14.73
CA SER A 399 24.44 12.02 14.79
C SER A 399 25.13 12.21 16.14
N GLN A 400 24.59 11.61 17.21
CA GLN A 400 25.14 11.62 18.56
C GLN A 400 26.04 10.41 18.85
N TRP A 401 26.14 9.46 17.92
CA TRP A 401 27.04 8.33 18.08
C TRP A 401 28.49 8.77 17.92
N PRO A 402 29.42 8.24 18.73
CA PRO A 402 30.84 8.57 18.63
C PRO A 402 31.49 8.05 17.33
N ASP A 403 30.89 7.03 16.70
CA ASP A 403 31.27 6.46 15.42
C ASP A 403 30.04 5.92 14.66
N HIS A 404 30.24 5.43 13.43
CA HIS A 404 29.18 4.84 12.59
C HIS A 404 27.95 5.73 12.39
N ASN A 405 28.12 7.05 12.26
CA ASN A 405 27.01 8.01 12.09
C ASN A 405 26.27 7.83 10.74
N THR A 406 26.81 7.00 9.84
CA THR A 406 26.19 6.49 8.61
C THR A 406 26.68 5.06 8.37
N TRP A 407 25.90 4.24 7.67
CA TRP A 407 26.34 2.89 7.28
C TRP A 407 27.61 2.90 6.43
N ASN A 408 28.52 1.96 6.69
CA ASN A 408 29.72 1.73 5.91
C ASN A 408 29.71 0.32 5.31
N GLU A 409 29.61 0.23 3.98
CA GLU A 409 29.55 -1.04 3.26
C GLU A 409 30.78 -1.95 3.50
N ALA A 410 31.93 -1.37 3.89
CA ALA A 410 33.12 -2.13 4.26
C ALA A 410 32.91 -3.05 5.48
N ASP A 411 31.97 -2.72 6.36
CA ASP A 411 31.70 -3.47 7.60
C ASP A 411 30.94 -4.78 7.31
N ARG A 412 30.18 -4.84 6.20
CA ARG A 412 29.31 -5.99 5.86
C ARG A 412 30.04 -7.31 5.93
N LYS A 413 31.21 -7.41 5.28
CA LYS A 413 31.97 -8.67 5.19
C LYS A 413 32.33 -9.22 6.57
N ALA A 414 32.66 -8.36 7.53
CA ALA A 414 32.97 -8.78 8.89
C ALA A 414 31.70 -9.18 9.64
N LEU A 415 30.62 -8.42 9.49
CA LEU A 415 29.31 -8.66 10.10
C LEU A 415 28.55 -9.86 9.53
N SER A 416 28.94 -10.36 8.35
CA SER A 416 28.38 -11.56 7.71
C SER A 416 29.19 -12.83 7.95
N ASN A 417 30.37 -12.74 8.58
CA ASN A 417 31.23 -13.90 8.81
C ASN A 417 31.07 -14.44 10.25
N PRO A 418 30.48 -15.64 10.47
CA PRO A 418 30.24 -16.19 11.80
C PRO A 418 31.47 -16.38 12.70
N ARG A 419 32.68 -16.30 12.12
CA ARG A 419 33.94 -16.44 12.84
C ARG A 419 34.41 -15.13 13.48
N THR A 420 33.91 -13.98 13.05
CA THR A 420 34.34 -12.67 13.58
C THR A 420 33.71 -12.38 14.93
N LYS A 421 34.30 -11.44 15.68
CA LYS A 421 33.74 -10.96 16.95
C LYS A 421 32.45 -10.16 16.70
N VAL A 422 32.49 -9.22 15.75
CA VAL A 422 31.36 -8.33 15.42
C VAL A 422 30.12 -9.08 14.95
N TYR A 423 30.26 -10.20 14.21
CA TYR A 423 29.12 -11.06 13.87
C TYR A 423 28.42 -11.57 15.13
N LYS A 424 29.18 -12.03 16.12
CA LYS A 424 28.62 -12.62 17.35
C LYS A 424 27.89 -11.59 18.20
N GLU A 425 28.32 -10.33 18.14
CA GLU A 425 27.68 -9.20 18.83
C GLU A 425 26.30 -8.86 18.22
N VAL A 426 26.10 -9.09 16.92
CA VAL A 426 24.84 -8.78 16.22
C VAL A 426 23.97 -10.01 15.90
N ALA A 427 24.50 -11.22 16.06
CA ALA A 427 23.85 -12.49 15.66
C ALA A 427 22.47 -12.73 16.28
N PHE A 428 22.21 -12.16 17.46
CA PHE A 428 20.89 -12.18 18.09
C PHE A 428 19.81 -11.61 17.16
N TRP A 429 20.07 -10.46 16.51
CA TRP A 429 19.10 -9.82 15.63
C TRP A 429 18.84 -10.63 14.35
N TYR A 430 19.86 -11.31 13.81
CA TYR A 430 19.69 -12.24 12.70
C TYR A 430 18.74 -13.39 13.07
N PHE A 431 18.93 -13.94 14.27
CA PHE A 431 18.09 -15.01 14.80
C PHE A 431 16.64 -14.57 15.00
N VAL A 432 16.42 -13.40 15.60
CA VAL A 432 15.07 -12.86 15.82
C VAL A 432 14.34 -12.62 14.50
N GLN A 433 14.98 -11.96 13.54
CA GLN A 433 14.36 -11.70 12.23
C GLN A 433 14.09 -12.99 11.44
N TYR A 434 14.94 -14.01 11.58
CA TYR A 434 14.68 -15.33 11.00
C TYR A 434 13.41 -15.99 11.60
N ILE A 435 13.23 -15.93 12.92
CA ILE A 435 12.04 -16.46 13.59
C ILE A 435 10.79 -15.75 13.10
N LEU A 436 10.80 -14.41 13.13
CA LEU A 436 9.65 -13.60 12.74
C LEU A 436 9.26 -13.84 11.27
N SER A 437 10.26 -13.84 10.38
CA SER A 437 10.05 -14.10 8.95
C SER A 437 9.47 -15.50 8.71
N SER A 438 10.00 -16.52 9.40
CA SER A 438 9.51 -17.90 9.29
C SER A 438 8.06 -18.02 9.78
N GLN A 439 7.73 -17.41 10.92
CA GLN A 439 6.38 -17.43 11.47
C GLN A 439 5.40 -16.70 10.56
N LEU A 440 5.68 -15.47 10.14
CA LEU A 440 4.78 -14.71 9.28
C LEU A 440 4.57 -15.38 7.91
N LYS A 441 5.63 -15.96 7.32
CA LYS A 441 5.51 -16.73 6.08
C LYS A 441 4.60 -17.95 6.25
N GLU A 442 4.68 -18.64 7.39
CA GLU A 442 3.76 -19.75 7.69
C GLU A 442 2.31 -19.28 7.77
N VAL A 443 2.06 -18.12 8.39
CA VAL A 443 0.72 -17.52 8.46
C VAL A 443 0.19 -17.17 7.07
N HIS A 444 1.03 -16.59 6.21
CA HIS A 444 0.67 -16.25 4.83
C HIS A 444 0.34 -17.48 4.00
N ASP A 445 1.19 -18.49 4.03
CA ASP A 445 0.94 -19.76 3.35
C ASP A 445 -0.32 -20.46 3.90
N TYR A 446 -0.57 -20.35 5.22
CA TYR A 446 -1.78 -20.87 5.86
C TYR A 446 -3.04 -20.13 5.37
N ALA A 447 -3.01 -18.80 5.31
CA ALA A 447 -4.11 -17.99 4.82
C ALA A 447 -4.48 -18.32 3.37
N ARG A 448 -3.48 -18.48 2.49
CA ARG A 448 -3.70 -18.94 1.10
C ARG A 448 -4.36 -20.32 1.02
N ARG A 449 -3.96 -21.26 1.89
CA ARG A 449 -4.61 -22.59 1.98
C ARG A 449 -6.06 -22.51 2.47
N ARG A 450 -6.41 -21.44 3.19
CA ARG A 450 -7.77 -21.14 3.67
C ARG A 450 -8.53 -20.19 2.74
N HIS A 451 -7.97 -19.84 1.58
CA HIS A 451 -8.55 -18.86 0.66
C HIS A 451 -8.81 -17.49 1.30
N VAL A 452 -7.99 -17.11 2.28
CA VAL A 452 -8.03 -15.79 2.92
C VAL A 452 -6.86 -14.96 2.41
N ILE A 453 -7.17 -13.83 1.79
CA ILE A 453 -6.21 -12.82 1.36
C ILE A 453 -5.67 -12.12 2.62
N LEU A 454 -4.35 -12.19 2.82
CA LEU A 454 -3.69 -11.30 3.79
C LEU A 454 -3.37 -9.97 3.12
N LYS A 455 -4.00 -8.91 3.62
CA LYS A 455 -3.83 -7.54 3.14
C LYS A 455 -2.96 -6.74 4.11
N GLY A 456 -1.76 -6.40 3.69
CA GLY A 456 -0.84 -5.55 4.46
C GLY A 456 -1.13 -4.05 4.32
N ASP A 457 -0.30 -3.24 4.96
CA ASP A 457 -0.34 -1.79 4.90
C ASP A 457 1.10 -1.24 4.83
N ILE A 458 1.35 -0.33 3.88
CA ILE A 458 2.65 0.28 3.63
C ILE A 458 2.61 1.73 4.08
N PRO A 459 3.31 2.10 5.18
CA PRO A 459 3.48 3.50 5.56
C PRO A 459 4.13 4.33 4.45
N ILE A 460 3.67 5.55 4.21
CA ILE A 460 4.34 6.45 3.27
C ILE A 460 5.71 6.91 3.76
N GLY A 461 5.95 6.95 5.07
CA GLY A 461 7.18 7.46 5.68
C GLY A 461 8.00 6.40 6.41
N VAL A 462 9.17 6.82 6.90
CA VAL A 462 10.04 6.07 7.82
C VAL A 462 10.49 6.99 8.94
N ASN A 463 10.88 6.42 10.09
CA ASN A 463 11.41 7.20 11.19
C ASN A 463 12.70 7.94 10.77
N ARG A 464 12.78 9.24 11.07
CA ARG A 464 13.93 10.11 10.77
C ARG A 464 15.26 9.56 11.28
N TYR A 465 15.24 8.88 12.42
CA TYR A 465 16.43 8.32 13.05
C TYR A 465 16.54 6.81 12.81
N GLY A 466 15.71 6.24 11.95
CA GLY A 466 15.66 4.81 11.66
C GLY A 466 16.85 4.28 10.86
N CYS A 467 16.96 2.95 10.82
CA CYS A 467 17.99 2.21 10.09
C CYS A 467 17.98 2.53 8.58
N ASP A 468 16.82 2.67 7.94
CA ASP A 468 16.79 2.92 6.49
C ASP A 468 17.40 4.29 6.14
N VAL A 469 17.14 5.31 6.96
CA VAL A 469 17.73 6.66 6.80
C VAL A 469 19.22 6.64 7.10
N TRP A 470 19.64 5.89 8.13
CA TRP A 470 21.05 5.71 8.46
C TRP A 470 21.84 4.94 7.39
N MET A 471 21.18 3.97 6.73
CA MET A 471 21.80 3.09 5.73
C MET A 471 21.93 3.78 4.37
N GLU A 472 20.87 4.43 3.90
CA GLU A 472 20.81 5.03 2.56
C GLU A 472 20.30 6.49 2.62
N PRO A 473 21.00 7.40 3.33
CA PRO A 473 20.53 8.78 3.58
C PRO A 473 20.28 9.58 2.30
N LYS A 474 20.94 9.22 1.18
CA LYS A 474 20.76 9.86 -0.14
C LYS A 474 19.30 9.86 -0.64
N TYR A 475 18.48 8.93 -0.18
CA TYR A 475 17.08 8.81 -0.59
C TYR A 475 16.13 9.73 0.18
N PHE A 476 16.64 10.50 1.15
CA PHE A 476 15.81 11.28 2.09
C PHE A 476 16.28 12.73 2.19
N ASN A 477 15.31 13.65 2.20
CA ASN A 477 15.52 15.05 2.48
C ASN A 477 15.31 15.30 3.98
N LEU A 478 16.40 15.57 4.70
CA LEU A 478 16.37 15.74 6.16
C LEU A 478 16.06 17.17 6.62
N ASN A 479 16.05 18.14 5.70
CA ASN A 479 15.74 19.54 5.97
C ASN A 479 14.22 19.82 6.11
N GLY A 480 13.38 18.92 5.60
CA GLY A 480 11.92 18.95 5.69
C GLY A 480 11.33 17.84 6.54
N GLN A 481 10.04 17.95 6.82
CA GLN A 481 9.22 17.00 7.56
C GLN A 481 7.94 16.72 6.77
N ALA A 482 7.57 15.46 6.57
CA ALA A 482 6.31 15.09 5.96
C ALA A 482 5.14 15.33 6.92
N GLY A 483 3.99 15.70 6.35
CA GLY A 483 2.77 15.91 7.11
C GLY A 483 1.54 15.98 6.20
N ALA A 484 0.50 16.63 6.71
CA ALA A 484 -0.70 16.98 5.97
C ALA A 484 -1.07 18.45 6.18
N PRO A 485 -1.64 19.12 5.16
CA PRO A 485 -2.24 20.44 5.36
C PRO A 485 -3.42 20.37 6.34
N PRO A 486 -3.93 21.52 6.82
CA PRO A 486 -5.18 21.56 7.58
C PRO A 486 -6.35 20.89 6.87
N ASP A 487 -7.15 20.16 7.63
CA ASP A 487 -8.38 19.49 7.20
C ASP A 487 -9.45 19.56 8.31
N ASP A 488 -10.60 18.92 8.08
CA ASP A 488 -11.72 18.88 9.03
C ASP A 488 -11.36 18.17 10.36
N PHE A 489 -10.27 17.40 10.40
CA PHE A 489 -9.81 16.67 11.58
C PHE A 489 -8.70 17.40 12.33
N SER A 490 -7.90 18.23 11.66
CA SER A 490 -6.82 19.03 12.26
C SER A 490 -6.70 20.42 11.62
N VAL A 491 -7.17 21.44 12.34
CA VAL A 491 -7.11 22.86 11.91
C VAL A 491 -5.68 23.40 11.74
N ASN A 492 -4.70 22.80 12.41
CA ASN A 492 -3.30 23.18 12.33
C ASN A 492 -2.50 22.32 11.32
N GLY A 493 -3.18 21.42 10.62
CA GLY A 493 -2.54 20.34 9.85
C GLY A 493 -1.88 19.29 10.75
N GLN A 494 -1.21 18.34 10.15
CA GLN A 494 -0.53 17.26 10.87
C GLN A 494 0.95 17.27 10.53
N ASN A 495 1.80 17.11 11.53
CA ASN A 495 3.24 16.96 11.34
C ASN A 495 3.64 15.55 11.79
N TRP A 496 3.98 14.70 10.82
CA TRP A 496 4.34 13.30 11.11
C TRP A 496 5.84 13.17 11.46
N GLY A 497 6.65 14.20 11.21
CA GLY A 497 8.08 14.25 11.58
C GLY A 497 9.02 13.41 10.69
N PHE A 498 8.48 12.61 9.77
CA PHE A 498 9.25 11.81 8.82
C PHE A 498 10.03 12.69 7.84
N PRO A 499 11.21 12.28 7.34
CA PRO A 499 11.84 12.97 6.23
C PRO A 499 11.01 12.81 4.95
N THR A 500 11.13 13.74 4.00
CA THR A 500 10.55 13.58 2.67
C THR A 500 11.51 12.81 1.76
N TYR A 501 11.02 12.24 0.66
CA TYR A 501 11.86 11.49 -0.27
C TYR A 501 12.62 12.38 -1.24
N ASN A 502 13.89 12.05 -1.47
CA ASN A 502 14.66 12.57 -2.59
C ASN A 502 14.33 11.74 -3.85
N TRP A 503 13.21 12.09 -4.49
CA TRP A 503 12.73 11.41 -5.69
C TRP A 503 13.71 11.52 -6.87
N GLU A 504 14.51 12.58 -6.95
CA GLU A 504 15.52 12.71 -8.00
C GLU A 504 16.57 11.60 -7.88
N GLU A 505 17.11 11.38 -6.68
CA GLU A 505 18.07 10.30 -6.42
C GLU A 505 17.46 8.91 -6.60
N MET A 506 16.21 8.72 -6.16
CA MET A 506 15.51 7.45 -6.36
C MET A 506 15.28 7.14 -7.86
N LEU A 507 14.91 8.13 -8.67
CA LEU A 507 14.64 7.90 -10.08
C LEU A 507 15.91 7.51 -10.87
N LYS A 508 17.11 7.91 -10.43
CA LYS A 508 18.40 7.58 -11.06
C LYS A 508 18.69 6.08 -11.09
N ASP A 509 18.20 5.31 -10.13
CA ASP A 509 18.39 3.85 -10.06
C ASP A 509 17.11 3.04 -10.29
N GLY A 510 16.04 3.68 -10.78
CA GLY A 510 14.77 3.02 -11.05
C GLY A 510 13.90 2.81 -9.82
N CYS A 511 14.04 3.66 -8.80
CA CYS A 511 13.32 3.59 -7.52
C CYS A 511 13.65 2.30 -6.74
N LEU A 512 14.91 1.87 -6.76
CA LEU A 512 15.32 0.56 -6.28
C LEU A 512 14.96 0.30 -4.81
N TRP A 513 15.03 1.34 -3.96
CA TRP A 513 14.62 1.25 -2.55
C TRP A 513 13.15 0.83 -2.39
N TRP A 514 12.25 1.48 -3.15
CA TRP A 514 10.83 1.15 -3.14
C TRP A 514 10.56 -0.22 -3.77
N VAL A 515 11.21 -0.55 -4.88
CA VAL A 515 11.08 -1.87 -5.52
C VAL A 515 11.43 -3.00 -4.53
N ARG A 516 12.56 -2.88 -3.81
CA ARG A 516 12.96 -3.83 -2.76
C ARG A 516 11.92 -3.91 -1.65
N ARG A 517 11.35 -2.78 -1.24
CA ARG A 517 10.31 -2.71 -0.20
C ARG A 517 9.06 -3.52 -0.61
N PHE A 518 8.55 -3.32 -1.83
CA PHE A 518 7.41 -4.09 -2.34
C PHE A 518 7.73 -5.59 -2.46
N GLN A 519 8.90 -5.93 -3.00
CA GLN A 519 9.34 -7.32 -3.15
C GLN A 519 9.47 -8.04 -1.80
N ASN A 520 9.99 -7.37 -0.77
CA ASN A 520 10.05 -7.93 0.56
C ASN A 520 8.65 -8.17 1.14
N MET A 521 7.74 -7.23 0.95
CA MET A 521 6.37 -7.36 1.45
C MET A 521 5.58 -8.47 0.75
N ALA A 522 5.84 -8.73 -0.55
CA ALA A 522 5.22 -9.83 -1.30
C ALA A 522 5.54 -11.23 -0.75
N LYS A 523 6.53 -11.35 0.13
CA LYS A 523 6.84 -12.60 0.85
C LYS A 523 5.79 -12.95 1.91
N PHE A 524 4.97 -11.98 2.32
CA PHE A 524 4.09 -12.09 3.49
C PHE A 524 2.62 -11.71 3.22
N PHE A 525 2.34 -11.07 2.07
CA PHE A 525 1.01 -10.54 1.77
C PHE A 525 0.60 -10.80 0.31
N ASP A 526 -0.72 -10.78 0.10
CA ASP A 526 -1.36 -10.96 -1.21
C ASP A 526 -1.87 -9.65 -1.80
N ALA A 527 -2.17 -8.69 -0.91
CA ALA A 527 -2.68 -7.38 -1.22
C ALA A 527 -2.05 -6.37 -0.26
N TYR A 528 -2.09 -5.09 -0.62
CA TYR A 528 -1.64 -4.04 0.29
C TYR A 528 -2.41 -2.74 0.13
N ARG A 529 -2.45 -1.98 1.22
CA ARG A 529 -2.77 -0.55 1.21
C ARG A 529 -1.48 0.24 1.03
N ILE A 530 -1.44 1.16 0.08
CA ILE A 530 -0.49 2.26 0.07
C ILE A 530 -1.10 3.35 0.95
N ASP A 531 -0.52 3.56 2.12
CA ASP A 531 -0.85 4.69 2.97
C ASP A 531 -0.49 5.98 2.25
N HIS A 532 -1.39 6.96 2.27
CA HIS A 532 -1.21 8.27 1.67
C HIS A 532 -0.63 8.24 0.25
N VAL A 533 -1.34 7.59 -0.69
CA VAL A 533 -0.88 7.44 -2.09
C VAL A 533 -0.56 8.79 -2.75
N LEU A 534 -1.17 9.87 -2.24
CA LEU A 534 -0.92 11.23 -2.66
C LEU A 534 0.57 11.58 -2.61
N GLY A 535 1.35 11.01 -1.68
CA GLY A 535 2.80 11.23 -1.54
C GLY A 535 3.63 10.92 -2.79
N PHE A 536 3.12 10.10 -3.72
CA PHE A 536 3.78 9.85 -5.02
C PHE A 536 3.53 10.96 -6.04
N PHE A 537 2.44 11.70 -5.89
CA PHE A 537 2.10 12.90 -6.67
C PHE A 537 2.79 14.12 -6.08
N ARG A 538 2.61 14.31 -4.77
CA ARG A 538 3.08 15.42 -3.95
C ARG A 538 3.00 15.05 -2.47
N ILE A 539 3.94 15.50 -1.66
CA ILE A 539 3.85 15.38 -0.21
C ILE A 539 3.83 16.76 0.43
N TRP A 540 3.08 16.94 1.50
CA TRP A 540 3.11 18.18 2.26
C TRP A 540 4.40 18.23 3.07
N GLN A 541 5.31 19.12 2.67
CA GLN A 541 6.62 19.31 3.29
C GLN A 541 6.57 20.51 4.23
N ILE A 542 6.76 20.23 5.52
CA ILE A 542 6.81 21.18 6.61
C ILE A 542 8.30 21.48 6.90
N PRO A 543 8.71 22.74 7.02
CA PRO A 543 10.08 23.07 7.41
C PRO A 543 10.48 22.45 8.75
N SER A 544 11.73 22.03 8.91
CA SER A 544 12.25 21.41 10.15
C SER A 544 12.15 22.28 11.41
N HIS A 545 12.04 23.60 11.24
CA HIS A 545 11.90 24.57 12.34
C HIS A 545 10.43 24.85 12.73
N ALA A 546 9.46 24.28 12.00
CA ALA A 546 8.04 24.35 12.31
C ALA A 546 7.58 23.12 13.14
N VAL A 547 6.52 23.34 13.94
CA VAL A 547 5.85 22.33 14.77
C VAL A 547 4.53 21.93 14.10
N HIS A 548 3.74 22.89 13.64
CA HIS A 548 2.46 22.69 12.95
C HIS A 548 2.62 22.58 11.43
N GLY A 549 1.56 22.10 10.76
CA GLY A 549 1.52 21.94 9.30
C GLY A 549 1.33 23.23 8.50
N LEU A 550 0.94 24.34 9.14
CA LEU A 550 0.54 25.59 8.46
C LEU A 550 1.62 26.23 7.58
N LEU A 551 2.89 26.04 7.93
CA LEU A 551 4.03 26.61 7.18
C LEU A 551 4.60 25.64 6.13
N GLY A 552 3.92 24.53 5.87
CA GLY A 552 4.29 23.62 4.80
C GLY A 552 3.86 24.09 3.41
N HIS A 553 4.33 23.38 2.39
CA HIS A 553 3.86 23.46 1.02
C HIS A 553 3.91 22.07 0.37
N PHE A 554 3.26 21.89 -0.78
CA PHE A 554 3.34 20.64 -1.53
C PHE A 554 4.70 20.53 -2.25
N GLN A 555 5.40 19.41 -2.05
CA GLN A 555 6.64 19.08 -2.75
C GLN A 555 6.47 17.78 -3.55
N PRO A 556 6.71 17.78 -4.88
CA PRO A 556 6.99 18.96 -5.69
C PRO A 556 5.73 19.80 -5.96
N ALA A 557 5.89 21.08 -6.25
CA ALA A 557 4.85 21.94 -6.82
C ALA A 557 5.45 23.01 -7.74
N LEU A 558 4.62 23.60 -8.59
CA LEU A 558 4.98 24.76 -9.39
C LEU A 558 4.84 26.02 -8.53
N GLY A 559 5.94 26.43 -7.88
CA GLY A 559 6.04 27.70 -7.16
C GLY A 559 5.68 28.90 -8.06
N MET A 560 5.43 30.04 -7.43
CA MET A 560 5.04 31.27 -8.12
C MET A 560 6.13 32.31 -8.01
N THR A 561 6.52 32.91 -9.13
CA THR A 561 7.43 34.07 -9.09
C THR A 561 6.68 35.34 -8.68
N ARG A 562 7.42 36.38 -8.30
CA ARG A 562 6.86 37.72 -8.03
C ARG A 562 5.99 38.21 -9.19
N GLU A 563 6.47 38.08 -10.42
CA GLU A 563 5.78 38.57 -11.63
C GLU A 563 4.47 37.81 -11.87
N GLU A 564 4.45 36.49 -11.63
CA GLU A 564 3.22 35.71 -11.72
C GLU A 564 2.20 36.17 -10.68
N ILE A 565 2.63 36.37 -9.43
CA ILE A 565 1.74 36.82 -8.33
C ILE A 565 1.16 38.21 -8.65
N GLU A 566 2.01 39.14 -9.11
CA GLU A 566 1.57 40.48 -9.53
C GLU A 566 0.63 40.43 -10.75
N GLY A 567 0.81 39.45 -11.63
CA GLY A 567 -0.09 39.16 -12.76
C GLY A 567 -1.52 38.81 -12.34
N TYR A 568 -1.74 38.28 -11.13
CA TYR A 568 -3.07 38.07 -10.56
C TYR A 568 -3.73 39.35 -10.02
N GLY A 569 -2.98 40.46 -10.02
CA GLY A 569 -3.40 41.77 -9.51
C GLY A 569 -3.08 42.00 -8.03
N LEU A 570 -2.18 41.19 -7.44
CA LEU A 570 -1.72 41.33 -6.05
C LEU A 570 -0.30 41.94 -6.04
N PRO A 571 -0.11 43.23 -5.68
CA PRO A 571 1.22 43.83 -5.56
C PRO A 571 2.06 43.07 -4.51
N PHE A 572 3.19 42.52 -4.92
CA PHE A 572 3.90 41.58 -4.06
C PHE A 572 4.93 42.30 -3.16
N ASN A 573 4.60 42.39 -1.87
CA ASN A 573 5.53 42.83 -0.84
C ASN A 573 6.03 41.60 -0.07
N GLU A 574 7.21 41.11 -0.45
CA GLU A 574 7.77 39.89 0.11
C GLU A 574 7.94 39.96 1.64
N GLN A 575 8.46 41.07 2.17
CA GLN A 575 8.65 41.23 3.60
C GLN A 575 7.31 41.10 4.34
N HIS A 576 6.28 41.80 3.85
CA HIS A 576 4.97 41.82 4.51
C HIS A 576 4.19 40.51 4.36
N PHE A 577 4.47 39.73 3.30
CA PHE A 577 3.72 38.53 2.95
C PHE A 577 4.39 37.24 3.40
N CYS A 578 5.71 37.23 3.58
CA CYS A 578 6.50 36.06 3.94
C CYS A 578 7.12 36.14 5.34
N GLU A 579 6.97 37.27 6.06
CA GLU A 579 7.35 37.41 7.47
C GLU A 579 6.10 37.58 8.34
N PRO A 580 6.14 37.15 9.62
CA PRO A 580 5.02 37.30 10.54
C PRO A 580 4.51 38.74 10.62
N PHE A 581 3.24 38.95 10.28
CA PHE A 581 2.60 40.26 10.45
C PHE A 581 2.15 40.42 11.91
N ILE A 582 2.87 41.24 12.69
CA ILE A 582 2.63 41.43 14.12
C ILE A 582 2.44 42.91 14.42
N THR A 583 1.24 43.28 14.84
CA THR A 583 0.86 44.66 15.22
C THR A 583 0.19 44.70 16.58
N ASP A 584 0.08 45.89 17.17
CA ASP A 584 -0.55 46.07 18.49
C ASP A 584 -1.98 45.49 18.56
N TRP A 585 -2.82 45.74 17.55
CA TRP A 585 -4.20 45.25 17.54
C TRP A 585 -4.30 43.71 17.47
N ILE A 586 -3.34 43.05 16.81
CA ILE A 586 -3.26 41.58 16.76
C ILE A 586 -2.88 41.05 18.14
N LEU A 587 -1.88 41.66 18.77
CA LEU A 587 -1.41 41.26 20.10
C LEU A 587 -2.51 41.40 21.15
N ASP A 588 -3.23 42.52 21.14
CA ASP A 588 -4.34 42.75 22.07
C ASP A 588 -5.49 41.75 21.83
N ARG A 589 -5.81 41.42 20.57
CA ARG A 589 -6.87 40.46 20.22
C ARG A 589 -6.50 39.01 20.57
N MET A 590 -5.23 38.63 20.42
CA MET A 590 -4.77 37.25 20.66
C MET A 590 -4.45 36.98 22.14
N PHE A 591 -3.85 37.95 22.84
CA PHE A 591 -3.30 37.73 24.18
C PHE A 591 -4.00 38.53 25.28
N GLY A 592 -4.88 39.48 24.94
CA GLY A 592 -5.62 40.29 25.90
C GLY A 592 -4.69 40.97 26.92
N GLU A 593 -4.93 40.73 28.21
CA GLU A 593 -4.12 41.30 29.30
C GLU A 593 -2.63 40.89 29.25
N ARG A 594 -2.28 39.78 28.58
CA ARG A 594 -0.90 39.31 28.42
C ARG A 594 -0.16 39.93 27.24
N ALA A 595 -0.79 40.79 26.44
CA ALA A 595 -0.14 41.42 25.29
C ALA A 595 1.14 42.19 25.67
N GLY A 596 1.15 42.85 26.83
CA GLY A 596 2.34 43.55 27.35
C GLY A 596 3.51 42.60 27.66
N GLU A 597 3.23 41.45 28.27
CA GLU A 597 4.22 40.40 28.52
C GLU A 597 4.80 39.88 27.20
N VAL A 598 3.95 39.68 26.19
CA VAL A 598 4.38 39.19 24.87
C VAL A 598 5.36 40.16 24.22
N LYS A 599 5.03 41.46 24.22
CA LYS A 599 5.88 42.54 23.68
C LYS A 599 7.24 42.58 24.36
N GLU A 600 7.28 42.53 25.69
CA GLU A 600 8.53 42.64 26.44
C GLU A 600 9.42 41.40 26.30
N LYS A 601 8.83 40.21 26.39
CA LYS A 601 9.59 38.96 26.53
C LYS A 601 9.97 38.35 25.19
N TYR A 602 9.07 38.36 24.19
CA TYR A 602 9.22 37.57 22.96
C TYR A 602 9.42 38.40 21.68
N LEU A 603 9.19 39.71 21.72
CA LEU A 603 9.22 40.57 20.52
C LEU A 603 10.27 41.70 20.62
N ASN A 604 10.72 42.18 19.47
CA ASN A 604 11.46 43.43 19.31
C ASN A 604 10.59 44.45 18.56
N HIS A 605 10.61 45.71 18.99
CA HIS A 605 9.95 46.80 18.27
C HIS A 605 10.70 47.05 16.94
N ALA A 606 9.96 47.09 15.83
CA ALA A 606 10.54 47.34 14.51
C ALA A 606 10.36 48.80 14.10
N HIS A 607 9.12 49.26 13.94
CA HIS A 607 8.73 50.64 13.67
C HIS A 607 7.22 50.80 13.92
N ASP A 608 6.75 52.02 14.17
CA ASP A 608 5.33 52.33 14.40
C ASP A 608 4.67 51.37 15.41
N ASP A 609 3.61 50.65 15.03
CA ASP A 609 2.95 49.60 15.82
C ASP A 609 3.38 48.17 15.44
N VAL A 610 4.45 48.02 14.64
CA VAL A 610 4.94 46.75 14.08
C VAL A 610 6.05 46.16 14.94
N TRP A 611 5.95 44.84 15.15
CA TRP A 611 6.87 44.04 15.95
C TRP A 611 7.45 42.88 15.16
N VAL A 612 8.63 42.41 15.57
CA VAL A 612 9.24 41.18 15.04
C VAL A 612 9.57 40.22 16.17
N MET A 613 9.52 38.92 15.90
CA MET A 613 9.94 37.91 16.87
C MET A 613 11.42 38.10 17.23
N LYS A 614 11.76 37.95 18.52
CA LYS A 614 13.18 37.90 18.92
C LYS A 614 13.87 36.67 18.33
N PRO A 615 15.18 36.72 18.02
CA PRO A 615 15.91 35.59 17.44
C PRO A 615 15.85 34.28 18.26
N GLU A 616 15.62 34.38 19.56
CA GLU A 616 15.47 33.23 20.46
C GLU A 616 14.10 32.53 20.33
N PHE A 617 13.12 33.16 19.66
CA PHE A 617 11.72 32.70 19.56
C PHE A 617 11.13 32.79 18.14
N ASP A 618 11.93 33.15 17.14
CA ASP A 618 11.51 33.37 15.74
C ASP A 618 11.05 32.11 14.98
N THR A 619 11.09 30.93 15.60
CA THR A 619 10.59 29.68 15.03
C THR A 619 9.79 28.88 16.05
N GLN A 620 8.83 28.10 15.57
CA GLN A 620 7.98 27.29 16.45
C GLN A 620 8.82 26.28 17.25
N LYS A 621 9.88 25.69 16.68
CA LYS A 621 10.77 24.79 17.43
C LYS A 621 11.55 25.47 18.55
N LYS A 622 11.96 26.73 18.37
CA LYS A 622 12.61 27.49 19.45
C LYS A 622 11.62 27.82 20.58
N VAL A 623 10.39 28.18 20.22
CA VAL A 623 9.30 28.37 21.19
C VAL A 623 8.97 27.03 21.89
N GLU A 624 8.84 25.91 21.18
CA GLU A 624 8.60 24.58 21.76
C GLU A 624 9.64 24.24 22.83
N LYS A 625 10.92 24.47 22.50
CA LYS A 625 12.04 24.24 23.42
C LYS A 625 11.98 25.14 24.66
N ALA A 626 11.58 26.40 24.50
CA ALA A 626 11.44 27.32 25.64
C ALA A 626 10.34 26.91 26.63
N PHE A 627 9.33 26.18 26.16
CA PHE A 627 8.20 25.69 26.94
C PHE A 627 8.26 24.17 27.23
N GLU A 628 9.37 23.49 26.97
CA GLU A 628 9.48 22.02 27.01
C GLU A 628 9.11 21.40 28.38
N LYS A 629 9.36 22.14 29.46
CA LYS A 629 9.08 21.70 30.84
C LYS A 629 7.72 22.18 31.37
N GLU A 630 7.01 22.98 30.60
CA GLU A 630 5.76 23.56 31.02
C GLU A 630 4.60 22.58 30.86
N THR A 631 3.75 22.54 31.88
CA THR A 631 2.56 21.66 31.94
C THR A 631 1.29 22.44 32.28
N VAL A 632 1.42 23.73 32.59
CA VAL A 632 0.30 24.61 32.95
C VAL A 632 -0.42 25.03 31.67
N GLN A 633 -1.73 24.78 31.61
CA GLN A 633 -2.53 25.01 30.39
C GLN A 633 -2.46 26.46 29.89
N ASP A 634 -2.47 27.44 30.78
CA ASP A 634 -2.39 28.86 30.40
C ASP A 634 -1.05 29.22 29.73
N GLU A 635 0.05 28.59 30.14
CA GLU A 635 1.36 28.74 29.50
C GLU A 635 1.42 28.00 28.16
N LEU A 636 0.75 26.86 28.05
CA LEU A 636 0.61 26.15 26.77
C LEU A 636 -0.25 26.95 25.78
N ASN A 637 -1.30 27.62 26.24
CA ASN A 637 -2.12 28.52 25.42
C ASN A 637 -1.29 29.72 24.94
N LEU A 638 -0.43 30.31 25.80
CA LEU A 638 0.51 31.36 25.40
C LEU A 638 1.46 30.86 24.29
N ARG A 639 2.07 29.68 24.49
CA ARG A 639 2.94 29.03 23.50
C ARG A 639 2.23 28.84 22.16
N ASP A 640 0.99 28.36 22.18
CA ASP A 640 0.20 28.14 20.97
C ASP A 640 -0.16 29.47 20.28
N GLY A 641 -0.42 30.53 21.05
CA GLY A 641 -0.54 31.89 20.55
C GLY A 641 0.74 32.39 19.86
N LEU A 642 1.91 32.13 20.44
CA LEU A 642 3.21 32.45 19.82
C LEU A 642 3.43 31.66 18.52
N TYR A 643 3.02 30.39 18.46
CA TYR A 643 3.04 29.61 17.21
C TYR A 643 2.15 30.22 16.13
N ALA A 644 0.98 30.72 16.51
CA ALA A 644 0.04 31.38 15.61
C ALA A 644 0.60 32.72 15.07
N LEU A 645 1.30 33.51 15.91
CA LEU A 645 2.03 34.70 15.44
C LEU A 645 3.06 34.34 14.37
N ILE A 646 3.92 33.36 14.64
CA ILE A 646 4.96 32.91 13.68
C ILE A 646 4.34 32.43 12.36
N SER A 647 3.14 31.84 12.43
CA SER A 647 2.45 31.34 11.24
C SER A 647 1.70 32.42 10.47
N ASN A 648 1.62 33.66 10.96
CA ASN A 648 0.80 34.73 10.39
C ASN A 648 1.42 35.37 9.13
N VAL A 649 1.52 34.56 8.07
CA VAL A 649 2.07 34.90 6.75
C VAL A 649 1.06 34.58 5.65
N LEU A 650 1.18 35.22 4.48
CA LEU A 650 0.37 34.91 3.30
C LEU A 650 1.06 33.91 2.36
N PHE A 651 2.39 33.92 2.31
CA PHE A 651 3.19 33.06 1.46
C PHE A 651 4.34 32.42 2.26
N VAL A 652 4.76 31.24 1.80
CA VAL A 652 5.95 30.52 2.24
C VAL A 652 6.95 30.54 1.10
N ARG A 653 8.24 30.77 1.42
CA ARG A 653 9.33 30.73 0.43
C ARG A 653 9.61 29.28 0.01
N ASP A 654 9.87 29.05 -1.27
CA ASP A 654 10.38 27.76 -1.75
C ASP A 654 11.78 27.51 -1.12
N ALA A 655 12.02 26.28 -0.68
CA ALA A 655 13.26 25.93 0.01
C ALA A 655 14.43 25.66 -0.95
N ASP A 656 14.12 25.25 -2.19
CA ASP A 656 15.09 24.80 -3.18
C ASP A 656 15.27 25.84 -4.31
N LYS A 657 14.29 26.74 -4.51
CA LYS A 657 14.30 27.73 -5.60
C LYS A 657 14.13 29.16 -5.11
N ASP A 658 15.22 29.92 -5.18
CA ASP A 658 15.20 31.33 -4.82
C ASP A 658 14.26 32.14 -5.72
N GLY A 659 13.46 33.02 -5.11
CA GLY A 659 12.47 33.86 -5.80
C GLY A 659 11.14 33.18 -6.16
N GLU A 660 10.91 31.91 -5.80
CA GLU A 660 9.60 31.24 -5.88
C GLU A 660 8.89 31.22 -4.51
N PHE A 661 7.56 31.37 -4.54
CA PHE A 661 6.70 31.43 -3.36
C PHE A 661 5.49 30.50 -3.50
N HIS A 662 5.00 30.02 -2.35
CA HIS A 662 3.79 29.19 -2.23
C HIS A 662 2.76 29.93 -1.38
N PRO A 663 1.50 30.08 -1.81
CA PRO A 663 0.47 30.63 -0.94
C PRO A 663 0.29 29.72 0.28
N ARG A 664 0.23 30.30 1.48
CA ARG A 664 0.01 29.56 2.71
C ARG A 664 -1.41 28.96 2.67
N ILE A 665 -1.53 27.66 2.93
CA ILE A 665 -2.83 27.01 3.04
C ILE A 665 -3.66 27.69 4.13
N SER A 666 -4.96 27.89 3.88
CA SER A 666 -5.88 28.48 4.86
C SER A 666 -5.47 29.89 5.35
N ALA A 667 -4.73 30.64 4.54
CA ALA A 667 -4.36 32.03 4.83
C ALA A 667 -5.58 32.93 5.06
N GLN A 668 -6.72 32.62 4.44
CA GLN A 668 -7.94 33.42 4.52
C GLN A 668 -8.49 33.57 5.95
N PHE A 669 -8.08 32.70 6.87
CA PHE A 669 -8.52 32.72 8.27
C PHE A 669 -7.52 33.43 9.20
N ASN A 670 -6.46 34.06 8.69
CA ASN A 670 -5.45 34.73 9.52
C ASN A 670 -5.54 36.27 9.47
N PHE A 671 -4.83 36.91 10.41
CA PHE A 671 -4.86 38.36 10.56
C PHE A 671 -4.13 39.10 9.43
N THR A 672 -3.10 38.51 8.82
CA THR A 672 -2.43 39.14 7.66
C THR A 672 -3.37 39.24 6.44
N TYR A 673 -4.23 38.23 6.23
CA TYR A 673 -5.30 38.30 5.23
C TYR A 673 -6.39 39.31 5.61
N GLU A 674 -6.79 39.36 6.89
CA GLU A 674 -7.77 40.32 7.41
C GLU A 674 -7.34 41.77 7.10
N ALA A 675 -6.05 42.07 7.21
CA ALA A 675 -5.44 43.37 6.96
C ALA A 675 -5.39 43.78 5.47
N LEU A 676 -5.61 42.85 4.53
CA LEU A 676 -5.62 43.17 3.09
C LEU A 676 -6.86 44.01 2.71
N TYR A 677 -6.69 44.89 1.72
CA TYR A 677 -7.80 45.56 1.05
C TYR A 677 -8.66 44.55 0.27
N ASP A 678 -9.95 44.83 0.09
CA ASP A 678 -10.89 43.91 -0.59
C ASP A 678 -10.45 43.51 -2.00
N LYS A 679 -9.81 44.42 -2.74
CA LYS A 679 -9.26 44.12 -4.07
C LYS A 679 -8.13 43.08 -4.01
N ASP A 680 -7.29 43.15 -2.97
CA ASP A 680 -6.12 42.29 -2.78
C ASP A 680 -6.58 40.93 -2.23
N LYS A 681 -7.59 40.92 -1.35
CA LYS A 681 -8.30 39.70 -0.92
C LYS A 681 -8.87 38.94 -2.11
N ALA A 682 -9.54 39.63 -3.03
CA ALA A 682 -10.08 39.03 -4.24
C ALA A 682 -8.99 38.49 -5.18
N ALA A 683 -7.86 39.22 -5.32
CA ALA A 683 -6.71 38.76 -6.10
C ALA A 683 -6.07 37.50 -5.49
N PHE A 684 -5.81 37.53 -4.17
CA PHE A 684 -5.26 36.39 -3.43
C PHE A 684 -6.17 35.16 -3.53
N ASN A 685 -7.50 35.31 -3.40
CA ASN A 685 -8.41 34.16 -3.50
C ASN A 685 -8.44 33.53 -4.89
N ARG A 686 -8.34 34.32 -5.96
CA ARG A 686 -8.23 33.77 -7.34
C ARG A 686 -6.93 32.99 -7.50
N LEU A 687 -5.81 33.57 -7.05
CA LEU A 687 -4.50 32.93 -7.08
C LEU A 687 -4.49 31.63 -6.26
N TYR A 688 -5.00 31.68 -5.03
CA TYR A 688 -5.09 30.53 -4.12
C TYR A 688 -5.87 29.38 -4.76
N ASN A 689 -7.04 29.67 -5.34
CA ASN A 689 -7.88 28.66 -5.96
C ASN A 689 -7.21 28.05 -7.21
N ASP A 690 -6.54 28.86 -8.03
CA ASP A 690 -5.77 28.34 -9.16
C ASP A 690 -4.61 27.46 -8.71
N TYR A 691 -3.83 27.92 -7.73
CA TYR A 691 -2.66 27.22 -7.21
C TYR A 691 -2.99 25.83 -6.66
N PHE A 692 -3.99 25.73 -5.78
CA PHE A 692 -4.30 24.50 -5.07
C PHE A 692 -5.15 23.50 -5.87
N TYR A 693 -5.98 23.98 -6.82
CA TYR A 693 -6.97 23.14 -7.49
C TYR A 693 -6.81 23.02 -9.01
N ARG A 694 -5.90 23.78 -9.66
CA ARG A 694 -5.77 23.78 -11.13
C ARG A 694 -4.33 23.70 -11.63
N ARG A 695 -3.48 24.66 -11.24
CA ARG A 695 -2.12 24.89 -11.77
C ARG A 695 -1.28 23.62 -11.84
N ASN A 696 -1.38 22.80 -10.80
CA ASN A 696 -0.47 21.68 -10.58
C ASN A 696 -0.99 20.32 -11.08
N ASN A 697 -2.26 20.19 -11.50
CA ASN A 697 -2.86 18.86 -11.78
C ASN A 697 -2.08 18.06 -12.84
N GLN A 698 -1.73 18.70 -13.96
CA GLN A 698 -0.94 18.04 -15.03
C GLN A 698 0.51 17.77 -14.63
N PHE A 699 1.08 18.62 -13.77
CA PHE A 699 2.44 18.42 -13.26
C PHE A 699 2.48 17.21 -12.32
N TRP A 700 1.58 17.14 -11.34
CA TRP A 700 1.49 16.02 -10.41
C TRP A 700 1.12 14.70 -11.07
N TYR A 701 0.29 14.73 -12.12
CA TYR A 701 0.06 13.55 -12.97
C TYR A 701 1.39 12.98 -13.50
N ARG A 702 2.22 13.84 -14.12
CA ARG A 702 3.52 13.43 -14.68
C ARG A 702 4.48 12.96 -13.59
N GLU A 703 4.48 13.59 -12.42
CA GLU A 703 5.31 13.17 -11.28
C GLU A 703 4.94 11.79 -10.76
N ALA A 704 3.64 11.49 -10.66
CA ALA A 704 3.16 10.17 -10.26
C ALA A 704 3.50 9.10 -11.31
N MET A 705 3.33 9.40 -12.60
CA MET A 705 3.62 8.47 -13.70
C MET A 705 5.11 8.13 -13.88
N LYS A 706 6.04 8.95 -13.36
CA LYS A 706 7.46 8.59 -13.28
C LYS A 706 7.73 7.46 -12.28
N LYS A 707 6.84 7.29 -11.29
CA LYS A 707 7.08 6.50 -10.07
C LYS A 707 6.16 5.30 -10.00
N LEU A 708 4.85 5.54 -9.90
CA LEU A 708 3.85 4.52 -9.59
C LEU A 708 3.85 3.31 -10.54
N PRO A 709 3.96 3.44 -11.89
CA PRO A 709 3.95 2.28 -12.77
C PRO A 709 5.01 1.25 -12.40
N ARG A 710 6.26 1.69 -12.18
CA ARG A 710 7.38 0.83 -11.79
C ARG A 710 7.16 0.14 -10.45
N LEU A 711 6.46 0.81 -9.54
CA LEU A 711 6.24 0.34 -8.18
C LEU A 711 5.09 -0.65 -8.10
N VAL A 712 3.97 -0.37 -8.76
CA VAL A 712 2.81 -1.27 -8.78
C VAL A 712 3.12 -2.54 -9.58
N GLU A 713 3.96 -2.46 -10.60
CA GLU A 713 4.39 -3.62 -11.40
C GLU A 713 5.51 -4.44 -10.75
N ALA A 714 6.14 -3.95 -9.67
CA ALA A 714 7.25 -4.63 -9.01
C ALA A 714 6.86 -6.00 -8.41
N THR A 715 5.56 -6.21 -8.16
CA THR A 715 5.02 -7.45 -7.61
C THR A 715 3.63 -7.74 -8.19
N ARG A 716 3.13 -8.95 -8.01
CA ARG A 716 1.76 -9.34 -8.36
C ARG A 716 0.75 -9.07 -7.24
N MET A 717 1.11 -8.40 -6.14
CA MET A 717 0.15 -8.15 -5.06
C MET A 717 -0.96 -7.19 -5.54
N LEU A 718 -2.18 -7.38 -5.02
CA LEU A 718 -3.29 -6.48 -5.32
C LEU A 718 -3.08 -5.11 -4.66
N VAL A 719 -3.07 -4.06 -5.48
CA VAL A 719 -2.78 -2.68 -5.05
C VAL A 719 -4.06 -1.96 -4.65
N CYS A 720 -4.12 -1.52 -3.40
CA CYS A 720 -5.16 -0.62 -2.89
C CYS A 720 -4.50 0.69 -2.46
N ALA A 721 -5.06 1.83 -2.80
CA ALA A 721 -4.59 3.10 -2.30
C ALA A 721 -5.51 3.60 -1.20
N GLU A 722 -4.94 4.28 -0.21
CA GLU A 722 -5.68 5.30 0.51
C GLU A 722 -5.46 6.65 -0.17
N ASP A 723 -6.54 7.13 -0.77
CA ASP A 723 -6.65 8.34 -1.56
C ASP A 723 -7.65 9.32 -0.93
N LEU A 724 -7.49 9.60 0.36
CA LEU A 724 -8.31 10.55 1.12
C LEU A 724 -7.62 11.91 1.28
N GLY A 725 -8.35 12.89 1.83
CA GLY A 725 -7.85 14.23 2.11
C GLY A 725 -7.99 15.18 0.92
N MET A 726 -7.01 16.06 0.73
CA MET A 726 -7.00 17.03 -0.38
C MET A 726 -6.55 16.38 -1.69
N VAL A 727 -7.46 15.62 -2.31
CA VAL A 727 -7.21 14.84 -3.53
C VAL A 727 -7.24 15.75 -4.78
N PRO A 728 -6.15 15.90 -5.54
CA PRO A 728 -6.16 16.63 -6.80
C PRO A 728 -6.86 15.84 -7.91
N ASP A 729 -7.45 16.53 -8.89
CA ASP A 729 -8.25 15.92 -9.99
C ASP A 729 -7.50 14.86 -10.80
N CYS A 730 -6.17 14.91 -10.81
CA CYS A 730 -5.35 13.96 -11.56
C CYS A 730 -5.20 12.59 -10.88
N VAL A 731 -5.50 12.47 -9.58
CA VAL A 731 -5.37 11.19 -8.86
C VAL A 731 -6.31 10.14 -9.42
N PRO A 732 -7.62 10.39 -9.59
CA PRO A 732 -8.52 9.45 -10.25
C PRO A 732 -8.04 8.98 -11.63
N TRP A 733 -7.38 9.84 -12.41
CA TRP A 733 -6.85 9.47 -13.74
C TRP A 733 -5.76 8.42 -13.62
N VAL A 734 -4.76 8.65 -12.76
CA VAL A 734 -3.63 7.73 -12.54
C VAL A 734 -4.13 6.41 -11.92
N MET A 735 -5.03 6.49 -10.94
CA MET A 735 -5.64 5.32 -10.32
C MET A 735 -6.38 4.45 -11.34
N HIS A 736 -7.11 5.08 -12.27
CA HIS A 736 -7.80 4.40 -13.35
C HIS A 736 -6.85 3.79 -14.38
N GLU A 737 -5.79 4.52 -14.77
CA GLU A 737 -4.79 4.06 -15.74
C GLU A 737 -4.00 2.86 -15.21
N LEU A 738 -3.58 2.91 -13.95
CA LEU A 738 -2.80 1.87 -13.28
C LEU A 738 -3.66 0.77 -12.62
N LYS A 739 -4.98 0.82 -12.79
CA LYS A 739 -5.97 -0.14 -12.25
C LYS A 739 -5.87 -0.33 -10.72
N ILE A 740 -5.49 0.71 -9.99
CA ILE A 740 -5.35 0.67 -8.53
C ILE A 740 -6.75 0.81 -7.89
N LEU A 741 -7.02 0.05 -6.82
CA LEU A 741 -8.26 0.16 -6.08
C LEU A 741 -8.27 1.43 -5.24
N SER A 742 -9.32 2.25 -5.37
CA SER A 742 -9.57 3.43 -4.54
C SER A 742 -10.21 3.04 -3.19
N LEU A 743 -10.06 3.86 -2.15
CA LEU A 743 -10.71 3.67 -0.85
C LEU A 743 -12.00 4.50 -0.77
N GLU A 744 -13.14 3.84 -0.53
CA GLU A 744 -14.45 4.51 -0.41
C GLU A 744 -14.94 4.49 1.03
N ILE A 745 -15.18 5.69 1.57
CA ILE A 745 -15.68 5.90 2.93
C ILE A 745 -16.95 6.73 2.86
N GLN A 746 -18.06 6.15 3.30
CA GLN A 746 -19.37 6.77 3.13
C GLN A 746 -19.50 8.12 3.86
N SER A 747 -18.89 8.23 5.03
CA SER A 747 -18.89 9.46 5.83
C SER A 747 -17.95 10.53 5.28
N MET A 748 -17.03 10.19 4.37
CA MET A 748 -16.04 11.09 3.80
C MET A 748 -16.02 10.95 2.26
N PRO A 749 -17.09 11.41 1.57
CA PRO A 749 -17.17 11.31 0.13
C PRO A 749 -16.08 12.14 -0.55
N LYS A 750 -15.59 11.65 -1.69
CA LYS A 750 -14.64 12.40 -2.54
C LYS A 750 -15.29 13.55 -3.30
N ASP A 751 -16.59 13.44 -3.58
CA ASP A 751 -17.36 14.49 -4.22
C ASP A 751 -17.75 15.56 -3.18
N PRO A 752 -17.23 16.80 -3.30
CA PRO A 752 -17.50 17.87 -2.33
C PRO A 752 -18.95 18.39 -2.41
N HIS A 753 -19.75 17.97 -3.39
CA HIS A 753 -21.15 18.36 -3.53
C HIS A 753 -22.13 17.50 -2.72
N VAL A 754 -21.66 16.37 -2.18
CA VAL A 754 -22.49 15.49 -1.35
C VAL A 754 -21.96 15.43 0.07
N ARG A 755 -22.87 15.30 1.04
CA ARG A 755 -22.50 15.17 2.46
C ARG A 755 -22.06 13.75 2.83
N PHE A 756 -22.66 12.76 2.18
CA PHE A 756 -22.38 11.34 2.35
C PHE A 756 -22.23 10.68 0.99
N GLY A 757 -21.34 9.70 0.89
CA GLY A 757 -21.22 8.86 -0.29
C GLY A 757 -22.45 7.98 -0.47
N HIS A 758 -22.87 7.78 -1.73
CA HIS A 758 -23.88 6.79 -2.06
C HIS A 758 -23.21 5.45 -2.35
N LEU A 759 -23.40 4.45 -1.48
CA LEU A 759 -22.74 3.16 -1.58
C LEU A 759 -22.97 2.46 -2.92
N SER A 760 -24.14 2.63 -3.54
CA SER A 760 -24.46 2.06 -4.85
C SER A 760 -23.66 2.66 -6.01
N ALA A 761 -23.05 3.84 -5.82
CA ALA A 761 -22.24 4.53 -6.81
C ALA A 761 -20.73 4.23 -6.68
N ASN A 762 -20.32 3.44 -5.68
CA ASN A 762 -18.92 3.07 -5.54
C ASN A 762 -18.42 2.36 -6.82
N PRO A 763 -17.20 2.66 -7.31
CA PRO A 763 -16.64 1.92 -8.43
C PRO A 763 -16.32 0.49 -7.99
N TYR A 764 -16.45 -0.49 -8.89
CA TYR A 764 -16.11 -1.88 -8.56
C TYR A 764 -14.63 -2.02 -8.13
N ARG A 765 -13.69 -1.33 -8.80
CA ARG A 765 -12.28 -1.25 -8.38
C ARG A 765 -12.09 -0.34 -7.16
N SER A 766 -12.64 -0.75 -6.03
CA SER A 766 -12.48 -0.06 -4.77
C SER A 766 -12.52 -0.99 -3.55
N VAL A 767 -12.05 -0.46 -2.43
CA VAL A 767 -12.22 -0.98 -1.08
C VAL A 767 -13.25 -0.10 -0.38
N CYS A 768 -14.38 -0.66 -0.01
CA CYS A 768 -15.39 0.00 0.81
C CYS A 768 -15.11 -0.27 2.28
N THR A 769 -15.12 0.77 3.11
CA THR A 769 -15.13 0.67 4.57
C THR A 769 -16.02 1.75 5.19
N PHE A 770 -16.46 1.53 6.42
CA PHE A 770 -17.12 2.57 7.21
C PHE A 770 -16.10 3.51 7.88
N SER A 771 -15.07 2.92 8.48
CA SER A 771 -14.01 3.64 9.21
C SER A 771 -12.63 3.02 8.94
N THR A 772 -11.58 3.81 9.13
CA THR A 772 -10.19 3.31 9.20
C THR A 772 -9.70 3.34 10.65
N HIS A 773 -8.48 2.90 10.89
CA HIS A 773 -7.85 2.97 12.22
C HIS A 773 -7.64 4.40 12.73
N ASP A 774 -7.63 5.40 11.85
CA ASP A 774 -7.50 6.83 12.15
C ASP A 774 -8.84 7.51 12.46
N MET A 775 -9.95 6.85 12.13
CA MET A 775 -11.30 7.40 12.23
C MET A 775 -12.05 6.88 13.45
N ALA A 776 -13.17 7.55 13.75
CA ALA A 776 -14.10 7.08 14.76
C ALA A 776 -14.69 5.73 14.34
N THR A 777 -14.82 4.81 15.29
CA THR A 777 -15.60 3.58 15.04
C THR A 777 -17.04 3.95 14.70
N LEU A 778 -17.79 3.03 14.09
CA LEU A 778 -19.19 3.26 13.74
C LEU A 778 -20.02 3.82 14.91
N ARG A 779 -19.81 3.31 16.13
CA ARG A 779 -20.50 3.80 17.33
C ARG A 779 -20.09 5.21 17.73
N GLN A 780 -18.78 5.48 17.74
CA GLN A 780 -18.29 6.81 18.08
C GLN A 780 -18.74 7.84 17.06
N TRP A 781 -18.65 7.54 15.77
CA TRP A 781 -19.11 8.42 14.70
C TRP A 781 -20.61 8.73 14.81
N TRP A 782 -21.42 7.74 15.20
CA TRP A 782 -22.84 7.93 15.41
C TRP A 782 -23.16 8.92 16.53
N ASP A 783 -22.39 8.85 17.63
CA ASP A 783 -22.65 9.62 18.83
C ASP A 783 -21.84 10.93 18.93
N GLU A 784 -20.84 11.17 18.07
CA GLU A 784 -19.99 12.38 18.12
C GLU A 784 -20.69 13.64 17.56
N ASN A 785 -21.62 13.49 16.61
CA ASN A 785 -22.34 14.63 16.01
C ASN A 785 -23.81 14.28 15.68
N TYR A 786 -24.72 14.69 16.57
CA TYR A 786 -26.14 14.32 16.47
C TYR A 786 -26.82 14.89 15.22
N GLU A 787 -26.47 16.09 14.77
CA GLU A 787 -27.05 16.69 13.56
C GLU A 787 -26.63 15.92 12.31
N ARG A 788 -25.34 15.56 12.21
CA ARG A 788 -24.81 14.77 11.10
C ARG A 788 -25.42 13.36 11.10
N THR A 789 -25.53 12.74 12.26
CA THR A 789 -26.15 11.42 12.43
C THR A 789 -27.63 11.42 12.07
N GLN A 790 -28.38 12.44 12.51
CA GLN A 790 -29.79 12.59 12.16
C GLN A 790 -29.98 12.69 10.64
N ASP A 791 -29.16 13.50 9.97
CA ASP A 791 -29.17 13.60 8.51
C ASP A 791 -28.88 12.24 7.87
N TYR A 792 -27.82 11.53 8.28
CA TYR A 792 -27.49 10.20 7.76
C TYR A 792 -28.63 9.18 7.97
N TYR A 793 -29.25 9.17 9.16
CA TYR A 793 -30.37 8.28 9.50
C TYR A 793 -31.57 8.51 8.57
N ASN A 794 -31.87 9.76 8.23
CA ASN A 794 -32.99 10.08 7.35
C ASN A 794 -32.64 9.95 5.86
N SER A 795 -31.47 10.41 5.43
CA SER A 795 -31.13 10.52 4.01
C SER A 795 -30.44 9.29 3.43
N MET A 796 -29.63 8.58 4.23
CA MET A 796 -28.86 7.41 3.78
C MET A 796 -29.51 6.09 4.22
N LEU A 797 -30.08 6.06 5.43
CA LEU A 797 -30.79 4.87 5.92
C LEU A 797 -32.29 4.88 5.61
N TYR A 798 -32.86 6.04 5.24
CA TYR A 798 -34.28 6.23 4.92
C TYR A 798 -35.23 5.92 6.07
N HIS A 799 -34.77 6.04 7.31
CA HIS A 799 -35.62 5.89 8.49
C HIS A 799 -36.27 7.23 8.86
N GLY A 800 -37.49 7.18 9.38
CA GLY A 800 -38.22 8.37 9.87
C GLY A 800 -38.02 8.59 11.38
N GLY A 801 -38.25 9.81 11.84
CA GLY A 801 -38.15 10.16 13.27
C GLY A 801 -36.73 10.45 13.74
N PRO A 802 -36.54 10.62 15.07
CA PRO A 802 -35.23 10.91 15.65
C PRO A 802 -34.31 9.68 15.59
N ALA A 803 -33.04 9.90 15.26
CA ALA A 803 -32.03 8.86 15.31
C ALA A 803 -31.87 8.34 16.76
N PRO A 804 -31.84 7.02 16.99
CA PRO A 804 -31.67 6.46 18.32
C PRO A 804 -30.24 6.66 18.82
N HIS A 805 -30.09 7.01 20.11
CA HIS A 805 -28.81 7.16 20.80
C HIS A 805 -28.82 6.43 22.15
N PRO A 806 -27.75 5.71 22.53
CA PRO A 806 -26.59 5.37 21.69
C PRO A 806 -26.98 4.43 20.53
N LEU A 807 -26.09 4.25 19.54
CA LEU A 807 -26.34 3.39 18.38
C LEU A 807 -26.77 1.95 18.79
N PRO A 808 -28.01 1.51 18.48
CA PRO A 808 -28.45 0.15 18.76
C PRO A 808 -27.86 -0.85 17.76
N GLY A 809 -27.65 -2.09 18.20
CA GLY A 809 -26.99 -3.16 17.44
C GLY A 809 -27.71 -3.52 16.15
N TRP A 810 -29.05 -3.56 16.17
CA TRP A 810 -29.84 -3.80 14.95
C TRP A 810 -29.63 -2.71 13.88
N LEU A 811 -29.42 -1.46 14.29
CA LEU A 811 -29.17 -0.35 13.36
C LEU A 811 -27.73 -0.36 12.87
N ALA A 812 -26.77 -0.71 13.73
CA ALA A 812 -25.41 -0.99 13.31
C ALA A 812 -25.37 -2.13 12.28
N GLN A 813 -26.18 -3.17 12.46
CA GLN A 813 -26.33 -4.26 11.50
C GLN A 813 -26.91 -3.80 10.15
N ASP A 814 -27.90 -2.88 10.14
CA ASP A 814 -28.41 -2.26 8.90
C ASP A 814 -27.30 -1.50 8.17
N VAL A 815 -26.50 -0.70 8.89
CA VAL A 815 -25.35 0.02 8.32
C VAL A 815 -24.33 -0.96 7.73
N VAL A 816 -23.91 -1.97 8.49
CA VAL A 816 -22.95 -3.00 8.03
C VAL A 816 -23.49 -3.75 6.81
N SER A 817 -24.76 -4.17 6.83
CA SER A 817 -25.40 -4.84 5.70
C SER A 817 -25.35 -3.98 4.43
N ARG A 818 -25.66 -2.69 4.54
CA ARG A 818 -25.59 -1.76 3.40
C ARG A 818 -24.17 -1.61 2.85
N GLN A 819 -23.16 -1.49 3.72
CA GLN A 819 -21.75 -1.46 3.30
C GLN A 819 -21.39 -2.74 2.50
N LEU A 820 -21.81 -3.91 2.99
CA LEU A 820 -21.59 -5.19 2.30
C LEU A 820 -22.30 -5.26 0.95
N THR A 821 -23.49 -4.67 0.80
CA THR A 821 -24.21 -4.67 -0.49
C THR A 821 -23.59 -3.75 -1.56
N SER A 822 -22.61 -2.91 -1.20
CA SER A 822 -21.90 -2.06 -2.16
C SER A 822 -21.32 -2.86 -3.35
N PRO A 823 -21.15 -2.24 -4.52
CA PRO A 823 -20.52 -2.87 -5.68
C PRO A 823 -18.99 -2.98 -5.55
N SER A 824 -18.36 -2.39 -4.53
CA SER A 824 -16.90 -2.44 -4.32
C SER A 824 -16.36 -3.88 -4.29
N MET A 825 -15.23 -4.12 -4.95
CA MET A 825 -14.56 -5.43 -5.00
C MET A 825 -14.30 -5.94 -3.58
N LEU A 826 -13.74 -5.11 -2.71
CA LEU A 826 -13.51 -5.44 -1.31
C LEU A 826 -14.43 -4.59 -0.42
N CYS A 827 -15.06 -5.21 0.57
CA CYS A 827 -15.68 -4.50 1.69
C CYS A 827 -14.96 -4.97 2.97
N VAL A 828 -14.12 -4.11 3.54
CA VAL A 828 -13.25 -4.45 4.67
C VAL A 828 -13.61 -3.53 5.83
N LEU A 829 -14.29 -4.07 6.84
CA LEU A 829 -14.74 -3.31 8.00
C LEU A 829 -13.82 -3.54 9.18
N SER A 830 -13.66 -2.55 10.07
CA SER A 830 -12.91 -2.77 11.31
C SER A 830 -13.60 -3.82 12.18
N LEU A 831 -12.84 -4.55 13.01
CA LEU A 831 -13.43 -5.49 13.96
C LEU A 831 -14.45 -4.79 14.88
N GLN A 832 -14.22 -3.53 15.23
CA GLN A 832 -15.12 -2.73 16.06
C GLN A 832 -16.44 -2.43 15.35
N ASP A 833 -16.41 -2.14 14.04
CA ASP A 833 -17.62 -1.92 13.24
C ASP A 833 -18.45 -3.21 13.12
N TRP A 834 -17.80 -4.37 12.99
CA TRP A 834 -18.48 -5.65 13.09
C TRP A 834 -19.12 -5.81 14.49
N LEU A 835 -18.33 -5.70 15.56
CA LEU A 835 -18.82 -5.91 16.93
C LEU A 835 -19.95 -4.95 17.33
N ALA A 836 -20.03 -3.77 16.71
CA ALA A 836 -21.09 -2.79 16.94
C ALA A 836 -22.51 -3.37 16.76
N MET A 837 -22.67 -4.43 15.95
CA MET A 837 -23.95 -5.11 15.70
C MET A 837 -24.50 -5.86 16.93
N SER A 838 -23.68 -6.16 17.94
CA SER A 838 -24.07 -6.95 19.11
C SER A 838 -23.74 -6.24 20.41
N GLU A 839 -24.77 -5.79 21.12
CA GLU A 839 -24.66 -5.23 22.47
C GLU A 839 -24.01 -6.21 23.46
N ARG A 840 -24.13 -7.51 23.21
CA ARG A 840 -23.57 -8.57 24.05
C ARG A 840 -22.05 -8.69 23.90
N LEU A 841 -21.53 -8.37 22.71
CA LEU A 841 -20.11 -8.60 22.37
C LEU A 841 -19.27 -7.32 22.32
N ARG A 842 -19.87 -6.14 22.10
CA ARG A 842 -19.13 -4.86 22.09
C ARG A 842 -18.78 -4.37 23.51
N LEU A 843 -17.88 -3.38 23.61
CA LEU A 843 -17.55 -2.74 24.90
C LEU A 843 -18.69 -1.81 25.35
N ASP A 844 -18.86 -1.60 26.66
CA ASP A 844 -19.83 -0.61 27.13
C ASP A 844 -19.45 0.81 26.67
N ASN A 845 -18.18 1.18 26.88
CA ASN A 845 -17.63 2.47 26.45
C ASN A 845 -17.10 2.42 25.01
N ALA A 846 -17.75 3.14 24.09
CA ALA A 846 -17.31 3.24 22.70
C ALA A 846 -15.91 3.90 22.56
N ASP A 847 -15.52 4.79 23.46
CA ASP A 847 -14.19 5.44 23.40
C ASP A 847 -13.03 4.49 23.71
N ALA A 848 -13.32 3.36 24.36
CA ALA A 848 -12.33 2.31 24.58
C ALA A 848 -12.03 1.49 23.32
N GLU A 849 -12.81 1.67 22.24
CA GLU A 849 -12.68 0.94 20.98
C GLU A 849 -11.75 1.63 19.97
N ARG A 850 -11.42 2.91 20.20
CA ARG A 850 -10.61 3.75 19.29
C ARG A 850 -9.17 3.22 19.20
N ILE A 851 -8.67 3.04 17.98
CA ILE A 851 -7.28 2.63 17.74
C ILE A 851 -6.33 3.84 17.76
N ASN A 852 -6.69 4.92 17.07
CA ASN A 852 -5.87 6.13 16.96
C ASN A 852 -6.69 7.42 16.95
N ILE A 853 -6.07 8.51 17.41
CA ILE A 853 -6.56 9.89 17.29
C ILE A 853 -5.50 10.70 16.54
N PRO A 854 -5.64 10.96 15.23
CA PRO A 854 -4.62 11.62 14.40
C PRO A 854 -4.20 13.01 14.89
N ALA A 855 -5.12 13.76 15.53
CA ALA A 855 -4.83 15.06 16.11
C ALA A 855 -3.83 15.00 17.28
N ASN A 856 -3.58 13.83 17.86
CA ASN A 856 -2.58 13.62 18.91
C ASN A 856 -1.34 12.91 18.34
N PRO A 857 -0.24 13.63 18.04
CA PRO A 857 0.97 13.03 17.47
C PRO A 857 1.71 12.07 18.42
N ARG A 858 1.34 12.05 19.72
CA ARG A 858 1.83 11.10 20.73
C ARG A 858 0.69 10.24 21.26
N HIS A 859 -0.21 9.80 20.38
CA HIS A 859 -1.28 8.88 20.75
C HIS A 859 -0.72 7.51 21.13
N TYR A 860 -1.32 6.87 22.14
CA TYR A 860 -0.89 5.57 22.64
C TYR A 860 -1.69 4.45 21.95
N TRP A 861 -1.08 3.80 20.96
CA TRP A 861 -1.67 2.75 20.11
C TRP A 861 -1.84 1.41 20.85
N ARG A 862 -2.70 1.35 21.87
CA ARG A 862 -2.82 0.19 22.78
C ARG A 862 -4.20 -0.46 22.83
N TYR A 863 -5.07 -0.15 21.85
CA TYR A 863 -6.34 -0.86 21.73
C TYR A 863 -6.08 -2.37 21.66
N ARG A 864 -6.82 -3.12 22.45
CA ARG A 864 -6.67 -4.57 22.58
C ARG A 864 -8.06 -5.19 22.61
N MET A 865 -8.23 -6.29 21.88
CA MET A 865 -9.47 -7.04 21.90
C MET A 865 -9.80 -7.46 23.33
N HIS A 866 -11.00 -7.10 23.80
CA HIS A 866 -11.51 -7.56 25.10
C HIS A 866 -11.95 -9.03 25.04
N LEU A 867 -12.27 -9.54 23.85
CA LEU A 867 -12.63 -10.94 23.59
C LEU A 867 -11.42 -11.75 23.12
N ASN A 868 -11.38 -13.04 23.46
CA ASN A 868 -10.44 -13.97 22.82
C ASN A 868 -11.00 -14.41 21.46
N ILE A 869 -10.13 -14.57 20.47
CA ILE A 869 -10.50 -15.08 19.13
C ILE A 869 -11.21 -16.43 19.24
N GLU A 870 -10.74 -17.34 20.11
CA GLU A 870 -11.36 -18.65 20.28
C GLU A 870 -12.79 -18.57 20.82
N ASP A 871 -13.07 -17.62 21.72
CA ASP A 871 -14.39 -17.45 22.30
C ASP A 871 -15.34 -16.79 21.29
N LEU A 872 -14.84 -15.81 20.50
CA LEU A 872 -15.60 -15.20 19.41
C LEU A 872 -15.99 -16.22 18.33
N MET A 873 -15.09 -17.15 18.00
CA MET A 873 -15.35 -18.23 17.05
C MET A 873 -16.29 -19.32 17.60
N ALA A 874 -16.37 -19.48 18.92
CA ALA A 874 -17.26 -20.44 19.57
C ALA A 874 -18.70 -19.91 19.74
N ASP A 875 -18.90 -18.61 19.53
CA ASP A 875 -20.20 -17.96 19.60
C ASP A 875 -21.02 -18.22 18.33
N GLU A 876 -21.89 -19.25 18.37
CA GLU A 876 -22.66 -19.67 17.20
C GLU A 876 -23.63 -18.59 16.70
N GLU A 877 -24.26 -17.83 17.59
CA GLU A 877 -25.18 -16.74 17.24
C GLU A 877 -24.43 -15.69 16.41
N TRP A 878 -23.30 -15.21 16.93
CA TRP A 878 -22.44 -14.25 16.24
C TRP A 878 -21.94 -14.76 14.89
N MET A 879 -21.36 -15.97 14.87
CA MET A 879 -20.78 -16.53 13.66
C MET A 879 -21.83 -16.73 12.56
N ASN A 880 -23.04 -17.15 12.93
CA ASN A 880 -24.14 -17.29 11.98
C ASN A 880 -24.60 -15.92 11.45
N SER A 881 -24.74 -14.90 12.30
CA SER A 881 -25.12 -13.55 11.85
C SER A 881 -24.13 -12.96 10.86
N VAL A 882 -22.82 -13.04 11.14
CA VAL A 882 -21.80 -12.53 10.21
C VAL A 882 -21.82 -13.31 8.90
N LYS A 883 -21.88 -14.65 8.97
CA LYS A 883 -21.89 -15.51 7.79
C LYS A 883 -23.12 -15.27 6.91
N GLU A 884 -24.28 -15.05 7.51
CA GLU A 884 -25.52 -14.73 6.79
C GLU A 884 -25.41 -13.39 6.06
N LEU A 885 -24.92 -12.33 6.70
CA LEU A 885 -24.70 -11.03 6.06
C LEU A 885 -23.72 -11.10 4.89
N VAL A 886 -22.63 -11.84 5.05
CA VAL A 886 -21.63 -12.06 4.00
C VAL A 886 -22.23 -12.84 2.82
N ALA A 887 -23.02 -13.89 3.10
CA ALA A 887 -23.69 -14.67 2.07
C ALA A 887 -24.75 -13.85 1.31
N GLN A 888 -25.64 -13.16 2.03
CA GLN A 888 -26.74 -12.37 1.43
C GLN A 888 -26.24 -11.20 0.56
N SER A 889 -25.06 -10.66 0.84
CA SER A 889 -24.43 -9.61 0.03
C SER A 889 -23.73 -10.11 -1.24
N GLY A 890 -23.73 -11.42 -1.49
CA GLY A 890 -23.03 -12.06 -2.60
C GLY A 890 -21.50 -11.99 -2.43
N ARG A 891 -21.03 -11.98 -1.18
CA ARG A 891 -19.61 -11.98 -0.79
C ARG A 891 -19.16 -13.27 -0.10
N GLY A 892 -20.10 -14.17 0.18
CA GLY A 892 -19.83 -15.51 0.67
C GLY A 892 -19.35 -16.42 -0.45
N PHE A 893 -18.53 -17.40 -0.08
CA PHE A 893 -17.89 -18.34 -1.00
C PHE A 893 -18.21 -19.78 -0.60
#